data_AF-A0A372QQL5-F1
#
_entry.id   AF-A0A372QQL5-F1
#
_cell.length_a   1.000
_cell.length_b   1.000
_cell.length_c   1.000
_cell.angle_alpha   90.00
_cell.angle_beta   90.00
_cell.angle_gamma   90.00
#
_symmetry.space_group_name_H-M   'P 1'
#
loop_
_entity.id
_entity.type
_entity.pdbx_description
1 polymer ?
#
loop_
_entity_poly.entity_id
_entity_poly.type
_entity_poly.pdbx_seq_one_letter_code
_entity_poly.pdbx_strand_id
1 'polypeptide(L)'
;MNSFLFTNIVLSFIILFIKETYPVEIKIYNGEDEPKINVTIIPLYEIYPLWSEQEIRWESYYVTYVNPEVEVAIYEYDPESDFDQYYPHKIWKFNEHKVYLNNSINNNNNNNPVKFVVQDSWLGGNLTNYYVQVNLLNDTKIYAIRPYIYYYKNRNSLAPGPLPLPFIGHWNIFLIGDVAQNKYNLSEKYGEICDITMFGQRCVIISSPKYLKELFSPSVHSPFLRRLPLTSGFIELGMDKEGLLLNCDVPKWRHNRKFFQQSLSPPSFLQLCTKYTVECCEEIIGYWDCIKDDQVIRLDEWFRAFTSDMMGLVASGSKETSMKIQFMKFTNQIYKEKKIEDEKNKGEIYRRLRSEYADALGFYIFVPKLLWNLPFISVAAKYYKNILNYLTDFEIQFIKERKQQIKIEKEYNISDQNSKVRPDFLTMLITQNTEDDPSPDEIKQNIREMFSAGTGTTTTTLCSIVYLLAKYPEYEDRMVKEILNVIGNYDQITTSNLSKLPFTEAIINESMRLYPVVPITYRYSPDQNTKIGDYHFNKDTIFAINLSHIHRNSEYFENPDQFIPERFLGNWKERIPKFAFSPFGHGMRNCPGKNFSMAEMKVILATIYRKYTFKLVNPNEPIQFKFTLVNDISKMEVYIERRK
;
A
#
# COMPACT_ATOMS: atom_id res chain seq x y z
N MET A 1 8.61 -3.87 -11.26
CA MET A 1 7.79 -3.34 -12.38
C MET A 1 7.16 -2.04 -11.90
N ASN A 2 7.53 -0.91 -12.51
CA ASN A 2 7.20 0.43 -12.01
C ASN A 2 5.69 0.69 -11.99
N SER A 3 5.19 1.27 -10.89
CA SER A 3 3.83 1.84 -10.80
C SER A 3 3.55 2.79 -11.96
N PHE A 4 4.59 3.47 -12.46
CA PHE A 4 4.55 4.34 -13.63
C PHE A 4 4.04 3.64 -14.92
N LEU A 5 4.43 2.38 -15.16
CA LEU A 5 4.00 1.62 -16.33
C LEU A 5 2.51 1.20 -16.19
N PHE A 6 2.10 0.82 -14.99
CA PHE A 6 0.71 0.47 -14.67
C PHE A 6 -0.21 1.69 -14.74
N THR A 7 0.22 2.85 -14.22
CA THR A 7 -0.50 4.11 -14.29
C THR A 7 -0.68 4.54 -15.75
N ASN A 8 0.33 4.39 -16.61
CA ASN A 8 0.20 4.69 -18.04
C ASN A 8 -0.69 3.70 -18.79
N ILE A 9 -0.68 2.41 -18.44
CA ILE A 9 -1.57 1.41 -19.05
C ILE A 9 -3.03 1.64 -18.64
N VAL A 10 -3.29 1.95 -17.36
CA VAL A 10 -4.64 2.23 -16.84
C VAL A 10 -5.14 3.59 -17.31
N LEU A 11 -4.30 4.64 -17.36
CA LEU A 11 -4.65 5.92 -17.99
C LEU A 11 -4.91 5.76 -19.48
N SER A 12 -4.12 4.94 -20.19
CA SER A 12 -4.37 4.67 -21.61
C SER A 12 -5.69 3.93 -21.79
N PHE A 13 -6.00 2.94 -20.95
CA PHE A 13 -7.29 2.25 -20.95
C PHE A 13 -8.46 3.18 -20.61
N ILE A 14 -8.29 4.12 -19.69
CA ILE A 14 -9.34 5.09 -19.30
C ILE A 14 -9.50 6.18 -20.38
N ILE A 15 -8.41 6.64 -20.98
CA ILE A 15 -8.43 7.60 -22.11
C ILE A 15 -9.03 6.95 -23.36
N LEU A 16 -8.72 5.67 -23.62
CA LEU A 16 -9.37 4.85 -24.64
C LEU A 16 -10.87 4.71 -24.32
N PHE A 17 -11.25 4.26 -23.12
CA PHE A 17 -12.65 4.10 -22.72
C PHE A 17 -13.48 5.39 -22.79
N ILE A 18 -12.88 6.55 -22.48
CA ILE A 18 -13.51 7.88 -22.58
C ILE A 18 -13.57 8.37 -24.05
N LYS A 19 -12.62 7.98 -24.92
CA LYS A 19 -12.64 8.28 -26.36
C LYS A 19 -13.50 7.31 -27.18
N GLU A 20 -13.76 6.10 -26.69
CA GLU A 20 -14.30 4.96 -27.44
C GLU A 20 -15.82 4.77 -27.39
N THR A 21 -16.60 5.53 -26.62
CA THR A 21 -17.95 5.08 -26.26
C THR A 21 -19.12 5.64 -27.07
N TYR A 22 -18.92 6.42 -28.15
CA TYR A 22 -20.04 7.16 -28.73
C TYR A 22 -20.12 7.12 -30.27
N PRO A 23 -21.20 6.56 -30.85
CA PRO A 23 -21.47 6.70 -32.28
C PRO A 23 -21.73 8.17 -32.61
N VAL A 24 -21.13 8.65 -33.69
CA VAL A 24 -21.29 10.03 -34.19
C VAL A 24 -22.07 9.98 -35.49
N GLU A 25 -23.16 10.74 -35.55
CA GLU A 25 -23.94 10.95 -36.76
C GLU A 25 -23.40 12.20 -37.47
N ILE A 26 -22.91 12.02 -38.70
CA ILE A 26 -22.42 13.12 -39.53
C ILE A 26 -23.43 13.34 -40.66
N LYS A 27 -24.01 14.54 -40.67
CA LYS A 27 -24.94 15.01 -41.72
C LYS A 27 -24.24 16.02 -42.60
N ILE A 28 -24.19 15.74 -43.90
CA ILE A 28 -23.57 16.61 -44.89
C ILE A 28 -24.68 17.26 -45.72
N TYR A 29 -24.70 18.59 -45.70
CA TYR A 29 -25.67 19.41 -46.41
C TYR A 29 -25.00 20.16 -47.58
N ASN A 30 -25.73 20.31 -48.68
CA ASN A 30 -25.30 21.08 -49.86
C ASN A 30 -26.28 22.24 -50.13
N GLY A 31 -26.52 23.07 -49.12
CA GLY A 31 -27.34 24.29 -49.25
C GLY A 31 -28.86 24.11 -49.25
N GLU A 32 -29.39 22.91 -49.00
CA GLU A 32 -30.83 22.61 -48.85
C GLU A 32 -31.14 22.12 -47.42
N ASP A 33 -32.42 22.12 -47.03
CA ASP A 33 -32.89 21.80 -45.67
C ASP A 33 -32.84 20.30 -45.29
N GLU A 34 -32.60 19.39 -46.25
CA GLU A 34 -32.46 17.94 -46.00
C GLU A 34 -31.04 17.42 -46.28
N PRO A 35 -30.49 16.49 -45.46
CA PRO A 35 -29.12 16.01 -45.60
C PRO A 35 -28.97 15.02 -46.77
N LYS A 36 -27.97 15.26 -47.63
CA LYS A 36 -27.72 14.43 -48.81
C LYS A 36 -26.98 13.13 -48.50
N ILE A 37 -26.20 13.10 -47.42
CA ILE A 37 -25.45 11.94 -46.96
C ILE A 37 -25.61 11.83 -45.44
N ASN A 38 -25.99 10.64 -44.99
CA ASN A 38 -26.08 10.27 -43.58
C ASN A 38 -25.02 9.21 -43.30
N VAL A 39 -24.00 9.56 -42.51
CA VAL A 39 -22.94 8.63 -42.12
C VAL A 39 -23.03 8.37 -40.63
N THR A 40 -23.22 7.11 -40.26
CA THR A 40 -23.10 6.64 -38.89
C THR A 40 -21.76 5.96 -38.73
N ILE A 41 -20.86 6.59 -37.98
CA ILE A 41 -19.55 5.98 -37.69
C ILE A 41 -19.71 5.09 -36.46
N ILE A 42 -19.56 3.79 -36.66
CA ILE A 42 -19.50 2.79 -35.57
C ILE A 42 -18.03 2.36 -35.45
N PRO A 43 -17.35 2.60 -34.33
CA PRO A 43 -15.98 2.18 -34.16
C PRO A 43 -15.90 0.64 -34.09
N LEU A 44 -15.26 0.02 -35.07
CA LEU A 44 -14.87 -1.39 -35.08
C LEU A 44 -13.36 -1.44 -35.25
N TYR A 45 -12.64 -2.00 -34.27
CA TYR A 45 -11.19 -2.16 -34.34
C TYR A 45 -10.79 -3.63 -34.13
N GLU A 46 -10.01 -4.17 -35.08
CA GLU A 46 -9.14 -5.33 -34.86
C GLU A 46 -7.71 -4.84 -34.61
N ILE A 47 -7.02 -5.44 -33.64
CA ILE A 47 -5.70 -5.00 -33.17
C ILE A 47 -4.60 -5.84 -33.84
N TYR A 48 -3.68 -5.20 -34.56
CA TYR A 48 -2.39 -5.79 -34.95
C TYR A 48 -1.23 -4.91 -34.45
N PRO A 49 -0.28 -5.45 -33.65
CA PRO A 49 0.88 -4.70 -33.18
C PRO A 49 2.04 -4.75 -34.20
N LEU A 50 2.55 -3.59 -34.60
CA LEU A 50 3.87 -3.46 -35.25
C LEU A 50 4.82 -2.72 -34.30
N TRP A 51 5.99 -3.31 -34.06
CA TRP A 51 6.99 -2.84 -33.10
C TRP A 51 8.18 -2.19 -33.84
N SER A 52 8.58 -0.98 -33.45
CA SER A 52 9.95 -0.49 -33.63
C SER A 52 10.38 0.37 -32.44
N GLU A 53 11.67 0.36 -32.12
CA GLU A 53 12.23 0.68 -30.80
C GLU A 53 12.18 2.16 -30.34
N GLN A 54 11.58 3.09 -31.09
CA GLN A 54 11.67 4.52 -30.69
C GLN A 54 10.40 5.38 -30.80
N GLU A 55 9.25 4.87 -31.22
CA GLU A 55 8.00 5.64 -31.16
C GLU A 55 6.79 4.70 -31.24
N ILE A 56 5.79 4.88 -30.36
CA ILE A 56 4.49 4.24 -30.55
C ILE A 56 3.70 5.11 -31.52
N ARG A 57 3.58 4.68 -32.78
CA ARG A 57 2.62 5.26 -33.73
C ARG A 57 1.34 4.42 -33.74
N TRP A 58 0.21 5.09 -33.60
CA TRP A 58 -1.12 4.51 -33.75
C TRP A 58 -1.67 4.95 -35.09
N GLU A 59 -1.95 4.03 -36.00
CA GLU A 59 -2.78 4.30 -37.17
C GLU A 59 -4.20 3.83 -36.87
N SER A 60 -5.18 4.74 -37.05
CA SER A 60 -6.60 4.45 -36.87
C SER A 60 -7.23 4.27 -38.25
N TYR A 61 -7.86 3.12 -38.49
CA TYR A 61 -8.65 2.87 -39.69
C TYR A 61 -10.14 2.96 -39.31
N TYR A 62 -10.95 3.65 -40.12
CA TYR A 62 -12.39 3.79 -39.94
C TYR A 62 -13.11 3.10 -41.09
N VAL A 63 -13.98 2.12 -40.80
CA VAL A 63 -14.87 1.51 -41.80
C VAL A 63 -16.11 2.38 -41.93
N THR A 64 -16.39 2.84 -43.15
CA THR A 64 -17.54 3.70 -43.44
C THR A 64 -18.58 2.88 -44.22
N TYR A 65 -19.75 2.62 -43.63
CA TYR A 65 -20.87 2.04 -44.40
C TYR A 65 -21.62 3.16 -45.13
N VAL A 66 -21.60 3.14 -46.46
CA VAL A 66 -22.40 3.99 -47.34
C VAL A 66 -23.23 3.05 -48.23
N ASN A 67 -24.53 3.32 -48.38
CA ASN A 67 -25.45 2.47 -49.16
C ASN A 67 -26.28 3.35 -50.12
N PRO A 68 -26.62 2.91 -51.35
CA PRO A 68 -25.73 2.35 -52.39
C PRO A 68 -25.84 3.09 -53.74
N GLU A 69 -24.82 2.93 -54.58
CA GLU A 69 -24.81 2.90 -56.07
C GLU A 69 -23.55 3.55 -56.64
N VAL A 70 -22.39 2.89 -56.52
CA VAL A 70 -21.25 3.09 -57.44
C VAL A 70 -20.46 1.77 -57.53
N GLU A 71 -20.29 1.23 -58.74
CA GLU A 71 -19.42 0.09 -59.03
C GLU A 71 -17.99 0.56 -59.38
N VAL A 72 -16.95 -0.02 -58.78
CA VAL A 72 -15.55 0.09 -59.24
C VAL A 72 -14.78 -1.22 -58.96
N ALA A 73 -13.94 -1.64 -59.91
CA ALA A 73 -13.06 -2.83 -59.87
C ALA A 73 -11.60 -2.46 -59.55
N ILE A 74 -10.81 -3.40 -58.99
CA ILE A 74 -9.37 -3.23 -58.71
C ILE A 74 -8.56 -4.43 -59.26
N TYR A 75 -7.40 -4.16 -59.84
CA TYR A 75 -6.38 -5.13 -60.28
C TYR A 75 -5.16 -5.07 -59.34
N GLU A 76 -4.46 -6.19 -59.15
CA GLU A 76 -3.38 -6.36 -58.18
C GLU A 76 -1.99 -6.25 -58.84
N TYR A 77 -1.11 -5.35 -58.39
CA TYR A 77 0.22 -5.15 -58.99
C TYR A 77 1.27 -6.05 -58.33
N ASP A 78 1.93 -6.90 -59.13
CA ASP A 78 3.11 -7.68 -58.72
C ASP A 78 4.39 -6.91 -59.11
N PRO A 79 5.28 -6.54 -58.17
CA PRO A 79 6.38 -5.61 -58.45
C PRO A 79 7.53 -6.16 -59.30
N GLU A 80 7.54 -7.45 -59.68
CA GLU A 80 8.67 -8.06 -60.39
C GLU A 80 8.35 -8.64 -61.79
N SER A 81 7.17 -8.37 -62.37
CA SER A 81 6.85 -8.81 -63.74
C SER A 81 6.84 -7.66 -64.76
N ASP A 82 7.80 -7.67 -65.68
CA ASP A 82 7.73 -6.91 -66.92
C ASP A 82 6.78 -7.66 -67.89
N PHE A 83 5.71 -6.97 -68.31
CA PHE A 83 4.68 -7.31 -69.30
C PHE A 83 3.39 -8.05 -68.86
N ASP A 84 2.29 -7.32 -69.11
CA ASP A 84 0.86 -7.66 -69.18
C ASP A 84 0.49 -9.14 -69.37
N GLN A 85 -0.02 -9.81 -68.31
CA GLN A 85 -1.13 -10.77 -68.37
C GLN A 85 -1.53 -11.30 -66.98
N TYR A 86 -2.80 -11.11 -66.59
CA TYR A 86 -3.41 -11.68 -65.37
C TYR A 86 -4.39 -12.81 -65.71
N TYR A 87 -4.30 -13.95 -65.01
CA TYR A 87 -5.32 -15.02 -64.97
C TYR A 87 -5.70 -15.38 -63.51
N PRO A 88 -6.97 -15.76 -63.21
CA PRO A 88 -7.48 -15.76 -61.83
C PRO A 88 -7.42 -17.14 -61.13
N HIS A 89 -7.09 -17.15 -59.83
CA HIS A 89 -7.44 -18.25 -58.93
C HIS A 89 -7.95 -17.76 -57.56
N LYS A 90 -9.29 -17.69 -57.46
CA LYS A 90 -10.17 -17.53 -56.28
C LYS A 90 -10.47 -16.11 -55.78
N ILE A 91 -11.76 -15.92 -55.48
CA ILE A 91 -12.47 -14.65 -55.22
C ILE A 91 -12.83 -14.57 -53.73
N TRP A 92 -12.49 -13.46 -53.07
CA TRP A 92 -13.15 -12.98 -51.85
C TRP A 92 -13.38 -11.46 -51.97
N LYS A 93 -14.61 -11.00 -51.69
CA LYS A 93 -15.06 -9.59 -51.89
C LYS A 93 -15.11 -8.83 -50.57
N PHE A 94 -14.39 -7.71 -50.46
CA PHE A 94 -14.77 -6.51 -49.68
C PHE A 94 -14.07 -5.27 -50.30
N ASN A 95 -14.83 -4.25 -50.72
CA ASN A 95 -14.34 -3.07 -51.45
C ASN A 95 -14.32 -1.82 -50.52
N GLU A 96 -13.21 -1.08 -50.43
CA GLU A 96 -13.15 0.25 -49.79
C GLU A 96 -12.33 1.27 -50.61
N HIS A 97 -12.83 2.51 -50.70
CA HIS A 97 -12.06 3.73 -51.05
C HIS A 97 -11.68 4.48 -49.75
N LYS A 98 -10.45 4.99 -49.64
CA LYS A 98 -9.98 5.77 -48.47
C LYS A 98 -10.14 7.28 -48.69
N VAL A 99 -10.69 7.99 -47.70
CA VAL A 99 -10.67 9.46 -47.60
C VAL A 99 -9.71 9.85 -46.46
N TYR A 100 -8.79 10.77 -46.72
CA TYR A 100 -7.85 11.28 -45.70
C TYR A 100 -8.33 12.62 -45.13
N LEU A 101 -8.43 12.71 -43.81
CA LEU A 101 -8.70 13.95 -43.07
C LEU A 101 -7.39 14.50 -42.49
N ASN A 102 -7.00 15.72 -42.89
CA ASN A 102 -5.82 16.39 -42.35
C ASN A 102 -6.24 17.49 -41.36
N ASN A 103 -5.65 17.50 -40.17
CA ASN A 103 -6.09 18.31 -39.04
C ASN A 103 -5.21 19.57 -38.92
N SER A 104 -5.76 20.76 -39.13
CA SER A 104 -5.16 22.02 -38.65
C SER A 104 -6.19 22.79 -37.83
N ILE A 105 -6.11 22.67 -36.50
CA ILE A 105 -6.97 23.40 -35.58
C ILE A 105 -6.35 24.77 -35.36
N ASN A 106 -7.01 25.84 -35.81
CA ASN A 106 -6.69 27.19 -35.33
C ASN A 106 -7.74 27.58 -34.28
N ASN A 107 -7.28 27.73 -33.03
CA ASN A 107 -8.09 28.18 -31.91
C ASN A 107 -8.65 29.58 -32.22
N ASN A 108 -9.97 29.71 -32.34
CA ASN A 108 -10.73 30.80 -31.73
C ASN A 108 -12.25 30.63 -31.89
N ASN A 109 -12.95 30.81 -30.76
CA ASN A 109 -14.39 31.01 -30.56
C ASN A 109 -15.35 29.82 -30.77
N ASN A 110 -15.95 29.41 -29.66
CA ASN A 110 -17.11 28.53 -29.57
C ASN A 110 -18.31 29.12 -30.34
N ASN A 111 -18.96 28.26 -31.14
CA ASN A 111 -20.25 28.43 -31.84
C ASN A 111 -20.26 28.77 -33.33
N ASN A 112 -19.15 28.68 -34.06
CA ASN A 112 -19.23 28.61 -35.53
C ASN A 112 -19.02 27.18 -36.04
N PRO A 113 -19.79 26.71 -37.05
CA PRO A 113 -19.53 25.43 -37.68
C PRO A 113 -18.12 25.44 -38.30
N VAL A 114 -17.34 24.40 -38.03
CA VAL A 114 -16.01 24.23 -38.62
C VAL A 114 -16.20 24.06 -40.13
N LYS A 115 -15.71 25.02 -40.92
CA LYS A 115 -15.74 24.93 -42.38
C LYS A 115 -14.57 24.07 -42.85
N PHE A 116 -14.87 22.96 -43.50
CA PHE A 116 -13.88 22.14 -44.19
C PHE A 116 -13.96 22.43 -45.69
N VAL A 117 -12.82 22.63 -46.33
CA VAL A 117 -12.71 22.72 -47.79
C VAL A 117 -12.21 21.36 -48.28
N VAL A 118 -13.08 20.62 -48.97
CA VAL A 118 -12.70 19.38 -49.66
C VAL A 118 -12.14 19.79 -51.02
N GLN A 119 -10.88 19.44 -51.28
CA GLN A 119 -10.25 19.65 -52.59
C GLN A 119 -10.43 18.38 -53.42
N ASP A 120 -11.29 18.45 -54.42
CA ASP A 120 -11.51 17.36 -55.38
C ASP A 120 -10.52 17.55 -56.55
N SER A 121 -9.57 16.63 -56.71
CA SER A 121 -8.40 16.85 -57.59
C SER A 121 -8.59 16.46 -59.05
N TRP A 122 -9.84 16.40 -59.55
CA TRP A 122 -10.09 15.97 -60.94
C TRP A 122 -11.08 16.79 -61.78
N LEU A 123 -11.74 17.82 -61.24
CA LEU A 123 -12.60 18.70 -62.04
C LEU A 123 -12.32 20.17 -61.69
N GLY A 124 -11.71 20.90 -62.61
CA GLY A 124 -11.46 22.33 -62.50
C GLY A 124 -12.75 23.17 -62.53
N GLY A 125 -13.53 23.14 -61.45
CA GLY A 125 -14.77 23.91 -61.27
C GLY A 125 -14.96 24.38 -59.83
N ASN A 126 -15.43 25.62 -59.67
CA ASN A 126 -15.54 26.32 -58.39
C ASN A 126 -16.53 25.70 -57.37
N LEU A 127 -16.04 25.53 -56.14
CA LEU A 127 -16.67 25.74 -54.82
C LEU A 127 -18.19 25.51 -54.68
N THR A 128 -18.58 24.34 -54.17
CA THR A 128 -19.78 24.19 -53.34
C THR A 128 -19.38 24.09 -51.87
N ASN A 129 -19.86 25.04 -51.06
CA ASN A 129 -19.63 25.06 -49.62
C ASN A 129 -20.50 23.97 -48.96
N TYR A 130 -19.92 22.82 -48.65
CA TYR A 130 -20.57 21.82 -47.82
C TYR A 130 -20.45 22.21 -46.34
N TYR A 131 -21.55 22.06 -45.60
CA TYR A 131 -21.56 22.28 -44.15
C TYR A 131 -21.74 20.94 -43.45
N VAL A 132 -20.86 20.67 -42.48
CA VAL A 132 -20.89 19.46 -41.67
C VAL A 132 -21.47 19.81 -40.31
N GLN A 133 -22.64 19.25 -39.99
CA GLN A 133 -23.21 19.34 -38.66
C GLN A 133 -22.91 18.05 -37.90
N VAL A 134 -22.12 18.16 -36.83
CA VAL A 134 -21.82 17.06 -35.92
C VAL A 134 -22.77 17.14 -34.73
N ASN A 135 -23.71 16.23 -34.64
CA ASN A 135 -24.63 16.14 -33.51
C ASN A 135 -24.19 14.99 -32.59
N LEU A 136 -23.87 15.32 -31.33
CA LEU A 136 -23.78 14.32 -30.27
C LEU A 136 -25.20 13.88 -29.91
N LEU A 137 -25.54 12.60 -30.13
CA LEU A 137 -26.87 12.06 -29.85
C LEU A 137 -27.27 12.32 -28.39
N ASN A 138 -28.48 12.84 -28.14
CA ASN A 138 -28.98 13.23 -26.80
C ASN A 138 -28.86 12.12 -25.73
N ASP A 139 -28.84 10.85 -26.13
CA ASP A 139 -28.63 9.72 -25.24
C ASP A 139 -27.25 9.71 -24.56
N THR A 140 -26.22 10.27 -25.19
CA THR A 140 -24.87 10.36 -24.61
C THR A 140 -24.81 11.24 -23.36
N LYS A 141 -25.59 12.33 -23.32
CA LYS A 141 -25.76 13.16 -22.10
C LYS A 141 -26.46 12.36 -21.00
N ILE A 142 -27.47 11.56 -21.34
CA ILE A 142 -28.22 10.75 -20.39
C ILE A 142 -27.34 9.64 -19.81
N TYR A 143 -26.52 8.94 -20.60
CA TYR A 143 -25.61 7.90 -20.11
C TYR A 143 -24.44 8.44 -19.28
N ALA A 144 -23.91 9.63 -19.61
CA ALA A 144 -22.89 10.28 -18.79
C ALA A 144 -23.44 10.81 -17.47
N ILE A 145 -24.68 11.34 -17.46
CA ILE A 145 -25.33 11.91 -16.27
C ILE A 145 -25.97 10.83 -15.38
N ARG A 146 -26.40 9.68 -15.93
CA ARG A 146 -27.11 8.62 -15.18
C ARG A 146 -26.31 8.06 -13.99
N PRO A 147 -24.98 7.81 -14.07
CA PRO A 147 -24.17 7.49 -12.90
C PRO A 147 -24.19 8.59 -11.84
N TYR A 148 -24.17 9.87 -12.24
CA TYR A 148 -24.28 11.00 -11.33
C TYR A 148 -25.68 11.13 -10.71
N ILE A 149 -26.75 10.95 -11.47
CA ILE A 149 -28.13 10.94 -10.94
C ILE A 149 -28.31 9.78 -9.95
N TYR A 150 -27.79 8.59 -10.27
CA TYR A 150 -27.81 7.45 -9.35
C TYR A 150 -26.98 7.73 -8.09
N TYR A 151 -25.79 8.31 -8.25
CA TYR A 151 -24.91 8.74 -7.16
C TYR A 151 -25.59 9.75 -6.22
N TYR A 152 -26.25 10.78 -6.77
CA TYR A 152 -26.95 11.80 -5.98
C TYR A 152 -28.29 11.31 -5.40
N LYS A 153 -29.03 10.43 -6.10
CA LYS A 153 -30.29 9.85 -5.58
C LYS A 153 -30.06 8.88 -4.43
N ASN A 154 -28.91 8.20 -4.38
CA ASN A 154 -28.61 7.22 -3.34
C ASN A 154 -27.76 7.76 -2.17
N ARG A 155 -27.30 9.02 -2.25
CA ARG A 155 -26.64 9.70 -1.12
C ARG A 155 -27.70 10.24 -0.15
N ASN A 156 -28.07 9.41 0.82
CA ASN A 156 -28.84 9.86 1.99
C ASN A 156 -28.02 10.68 3.00
N SER A 157 -26.80 11.16 2.67
CA SER A 157 -26.00 11.94 3.64
C SER A 157 -25.36 13.20 3.09
N LEU A 158 -25.40 14.22 3.95
CA LEU A 158 -24.98 15.61 3.81
C LEU A 158 -23.45 15.81 3.99
N ALA A 159 -22.65 14.74 3.97
CA ALA A 159 -21.20 14.86 4.12
C ALA A 159 -20.58 15.50 2.86
N PRO A 160 -19.74 16.54 3.01
CA PRO A 160 -19.12 17.21 1.87
C PRO A 160 -18.10 16.30 1.20
N GLY A 161 -17.85 16.52 -0.09
CA GLY A 161 -16.83 15.77 -0.83
C GLY A 161 -16.75 16.15 -2.31
N PRO A 162 -15.68 15.75 -2.99
CA PRO A 162 -15.51 16.00 -4.42
C PRO A 162 -16.53 15.22 -5.27
N LEU A 163 -16.69 15.67 -6.52
CA LEU A 163 -17.45 14.95 -7.53
C LEU A 163 -16.66 13.73 -8.02
N PRO A 164 -17.24 12.51 -8.01
CA PRO A 164 -16.56 11.32 -8.51
C PRO A 164 -16.42 11.35 -10.03
N LEU A 165 -15.38 10.70 -10.56
CA LEU A 165 -15.35 10.33 -11.98
C LEU A 165 -16.31 9.16 -12.24
N PRO A 166 -16.88 9.04 -13.45
CA PRO A 166 -17.77 7.92 -13.78
C PRO A 166 -17.04 6.58 -13.61
N PHE A 167 -17.74 5.58 -13.05
CA PHE A 167 -17.29 4.19 -12.80
C PHE A 167 -16.12 4.01 -11.82
N ILE A 168 -15.07 4.83 -11.91
CA ILE A 168 -13.85 4.71 -11.10
C ILE A 168 -13.88 5.53 -9.82
N GLY A 169 -14.78 6.52 -9.73
CA GLY A 169 -14.90 7.39 -8.55
C GLY A 169 -13.68 8.29 -8.40
N HIS A 170 -13.05 8.25 -7.23
CA HIS A 170 -11.88 9.06 -6.88
C HIS A 170 -10.60 8.22 -6.79
N TRP A 171 -10.51 7.18 -7.63
CA TRP A 171 -9.38 6.26 -7.66
C TRP A 171 -8.04 6.98 -7.89
N ASN A 172 -8.05 8.13 -8.57
CA ASN A 172 -6.88 8.99 -8.78
C ASN A 172 -6.21 9.46 -7.47
N ILE A 173 -6.96 9.59 -6.36
CA ILE A 173 -6.40 9.91 -5.02
C ILE A 173 -5.36 8.87 -4.58
N PHE A 174 -5.50 7.62 -5.04
CA PHE A 174 -4.66 6.49 -4.62
C PHE A 174 -3.51 6.18 -5.59
N LEU A 175 -3.59 6.68 -6.83
CA LEU A 175 -2.59 6.40 -7.87
C LEU A 175 -1.53 7.51 -8.02
N ILE A 176 -1.86 8.75 -7.66
CA ILE A 176 -1.02 9.91 -7.96
C ILE A 176 -0.51 10.52 -6.66
N GLY A 177 0.79 10.49 -6.41
CA GLY A 177 1.40 11.09 -5.23
C GLY A 177 1.18 10.31 -3.93
N ASP A 178 1.47 10.94 -2.79
CA ASP A 178 1.32 10.34 -1.47
C ASP A 178 -0.16 10.26 -1.06
N VAL A 179 -0.66 9.05 -0.79
CA VAL A 179 -2.07 8.78 -0.46
C VAL A 179 -2.50 9.50 0.83
N ALA A 180 -1.61 9.58 1.83
CA ALA A 180 -1.89 10.28 3.07
C ALA A 180 -1.95 11.80 2.83
N GLN A 181 -1.06 12.34 2.01
CA GLN A 181 -1.06 13.75 1.63
C GLN A 181 -2.31 14.14 0.82
N ASN A 182 -2.72 13.30 -0.14
CA ASN A 182 -3.93 13.58 -0.91
C ASN A 182 -5.17 13.60 -0.02
N LYS A 183 -5.27 12.68 0.94
CA LYS A 183 -6.36 12.67 1.91
C LYS A 183 -6.28 13.87 2.86
N TYR A 184 -5.08 14.29 3.26
CA TYR A 184 -4.86 15.53 4.02
C TYR A 184 -5.43 16.74 3.26
N ASN A 185 -5.10 16.89 1.98
CA ASN A 185 -5.61 17.99 1.14
C ASN A 185 -7.15 17.98 1.02
N LEU A 186 -7.77 16.80 1.04
CA LEU A 186 -9.23 16.68 1.05
C LEU A 186 -9.85 17.09 2.38
N SER A 187 -9.20 16.75 3.49
CA SER A 187 -9.62 17.18 4.82
C SER A 187 -9.57 18.71 4.97
N GLU A 188 -8.51 19.34 4.48
CA GLU A 188 -8.38 20.82 4.46
C GLU A 188 -9.48 21.47 3.61
N LYS A 189 -9.84 20.88 2.47
CA LYS A 189 -10.83 21.46 1.54
C LYS A 189 -12.28 21.22 1.92
N TYR A 190 -12.61 20.03 2.42
CA TYR A 190 -13.99 19.60 2.68
C TYR A 190 -14.32 19.51 4.17
N GLY A 191 -13.33 19.69 5.05
CA GLY A 191 -13.48 19.66 6.50
C GLY A 191 -13.22 18.29 7.13
N GLU A 192 -13.64 18.15 8.38
CA GLU A 192 -13.30 17.01 9.24
C GLU A 192 -13.89 15.66 8.78
N ILE A 193 -14.95 15.70 7.97
CA ILE A 193 -15.57 14.54 7.32
C ILE A 193 -15.65 14.81 5.83
N CYS A 194 -15.06 13.92 5.03
CA CYS A 194 -15.08 14.01 3.57
C CYS A 194 -15.56 12.69 2.97
N ASP A 195 -16.61 12.74 2.15
CA ASP A 195 -17.20 11.56 1.53
C ASP A 195 -16.70 11.40 0.09
N ILE A 196 -16.04 10.27 -0.16
CA ILE A 196 -15.50 9.86 -1.44
C ILE A 196 -16.05 8.50 -1.87
N THR A 197 -15.73 8.10 -3.09
CA THR A 197 -16.18 6.82 -3.67
C THR A 197 -15.05 6.23 -4.49
N MET A 198 -14.85 4.91 -4.40
CA MET A 198 -13.81 4.17 -5.11
C MET A 198 -14.43 2.94 -5.74
N PHE A 199 -14.41 2.82 -7.08
CA PHE A 199 -15.05 1.72 -7.81
C PHE A 199 -16.47 1.37 -7.31
N GLY A 200 -17.29 2.40 -7.08
CA GLY A 200 -18.66 2.24 -6.55
C GLY A 200 -18.75 2.00 -5.04
N GLN A 201 -17.65 1.65 -4.35
CA GLN A 201 -17.62 1.53 -2.90
C GLN A 201 -17.52 2.92 -2.25
N ARG A 202 -18.44 3.23 -1.32
CA ARG A 202 -18.40 4.47 -0.55
C ARG A 202 -17.31 4.42 0.51
N CYS A 203 -16.53 5.49 0.62
CA CYS A 203 -15.50 5.66 1.64
C CYS A 203 -15.57 7.06 2.25
N VAL A 204 -15.63 7.16 3.57
CA VAL A 204 -15.72 8.40 4.33
C VAL A 204 -14.40 8.64 5.05
N ILE A 205 -13.71 9.71 4.73
CA ILE A 205 -12.49 10.15 5.39
C ILE A 205 -12.88 10.88 6.67
N ILE A 206 -12.33 10.45 7.81
CA ILE A 206 -12.53 11.04 9.14
C ILE A 206 -11.21 11.62 9.62
N SER A 207 -11.19 12.94 9.88
CA SER A 207 -9.96 13.69 10.16
C SER A 207 -10.00 14.44 11.50
N SER A 208 -11.00 14.12 12.33
CA SER A 208 -11.20 14.71 13.66
C SER A 208 -11.42 13.63 14.72
N PRO A 209 -10.76 13.74 15.90
CA PRO A 209 -10.86 12.77 16.99
C PRO A 209 -12.26 12.67 17.59
N LYS A 210 -13.10 13.71 17.43
CA LYS A 210 -14.46 13.75 17.99
C LYS A 210 -15.38 12.64 17.51
N TYR A 211 -15.12 12.12 16.30
CA TYR A 211 -15.89 11.05 15.68
C TYR A 211 -15.32 9.64 15.92
N LEU A 212 -14.18 9.54 16.61
CA LEU A 212 -13.46 8.27 16.74
C LEU A 212 -13.98 7.41 17.89
N LYS A 213 -14.81 7.95 18.79
CA LYS A 213 -15.38 7.19 19.91
C LYS A 213 -16.20 6.00 19.41
N GLU A 214 -17.03 6.22 18.39
CA GLU A 214 -17.87 5.20 17.78
C GLU A 214 -17.02 4.19 16.99
N LEU A 215 -16.08 4.69 16.17
CA LEU A 215 -15.23 3.89 15.29
C LEU A 215 -14.17 3.05 16.04
N PHE A 216 -13.73 3.53 17.21
CA PHE A 216 -12.83 2.85 18.13
C PHE A 216 -13.57 2.27 19.34
N SER A 217 -14.84 1.91 19.17
CA SER A 217 -15.62 1.29 20.23
C SER A 217 -14.90 0.06 20.84
N PRO A 218 -14.85 -0.05 22.18
CA PRO A 218 -14.34 -1.23 22.87
C PRO A 218 -15.37 -2.36 22.94
N SER A 219 -16.58 -2.17 22.43
CA SER A 219 -17.62 -3.21 22.48
C SER A 219 -17.35 -4.34 21.49
N VAL A 220 -17.49 -5.58 21.96
CA VAL A 220 -17.47 -6.77 21.09
C VAL A 220 -18.61 -6.73 20.07
N HIS A 221 -19.73 -6.06 20.36
CA HIS A 221 -20.86 -5.92 19.45
C HIS A 221 -20.75 -4.72 18.51
N SER A 222 -19.57 -4.07 18.44
CA SER A 222 -19.35 -2.97 17.53
C SER A 222 -19.53 -3.40 16.07
N PRO A 223 -20.24 -2.62 15.23
CA PRO A 223 -20.35 -2.91 13.80
C PRO A 223 -19.03 -2.69 13.06
N PHE A 224 -18.10 -1.95 13.68
CA PHE A 224 -16.84 -1.53 13.06
C PHE A 224 -15.69 -2.52 13.29
N LEU A 225 -16.00 -3.79 13.62
CA LEU A 225 -14.97 -4.80 13.84
C LEU A 225 -14.29 -5.25 12.56
N ARG A 226 -14.85 -5.00 11.37
CA ARG A 226 -14.16 -5.26 10.08
C ARG A 226 -13.37 -4.02 9.64
N ARG A 227 -12.22 -4.22 8.98
CA ARG A 227 -11.43 -3.10 8.42
C ARG A 227 -11.92 -2.67 7.05
N LEU A 228 -12.18 -3.65 6.20
CA LEU A 228 -12.53 -3.50 4.79
C LEU A 228 -13.59 -4.55 4.41
N PRO A 229 -14.34 -4.34 3.32
CA PRO A 229 -15.21 -5.37 2.74
C PRO A 229 -14.39 -6.58 2.29
N LEU A 230 -15.02 -7.75 2.28
CA LEU A 230 -14.39 -8.98 1.82
C LEU A 230 -14.08 -8.87 0.31
N THR A 231 -12.84 -9.15 -0.07
CA THR A 231 -12.40 -9.19 -1.46
C THR A 231 -11.82 -10.55 -1.82
N SER A 232 -11.75 -10.88 -3.12
CA SER A 232 -11.09 -12.10 -3.56
C SER A 232 -9.58 -12.12 -3.24
N GLY A 233 -8.95 -10.94 -3.12
CA GLY A 233 -7.57 -10.83 -2.66
C GLY A 233 -7.37 -11.38 -1.25
N PHE A 234 -8.31 -11.11 -0.34
CA PHE A 234 -8.22 -11.60 1.04
C PHE A 234 -8.34 -13.12 1.11
N ILE A 235 -9.16 -13.70 0.23
CA ILE A 235 -9.28 -15.15 0.08
C ILE A 235 -7.97 -15.76 -0.43
N GLU A 236 -7.36 -15.17 -1.47
CA GLU A 236 -6.08 -15.67 -2.01
C GLU A 236 -4.94 -15.55 -0.99
N LEU A 237 -4.97 -14.53 -0.12
CA LEU A 237 -4.02 -14.34 0.98
C LEU A 237 -4.29 -15.25 2.19
N GLY A 238 -5.44 -15.94 2.25
CA GLY A 238 -5.88 -16.70 3.44
C GLY A 238 -6.25 -15.83 4.64
N MET A 239 -6.55 -14.55 4.42
CA MET A 239 -6.87 -13.57 5.47
C MET A 239 -8.36 -13.28 5.60
N ASP A 240 -9.22 -13.90 4.81
CA ASP A 240 -10.67 -13.69 4.90
C ASP A 240 -11.26 -14.21 6.22
N LYS A 241 -10.69 -15.30 6.75
CA LYS A 241 -11.19 -16.02 7.93
C LYS A 241 -10.15 -16.25 9.02
N GLU A 242 -8.87 -16.26 8.68
CA GLU A 242 -7.78 -16.53 9.62
C GLU A 242 -6.98 -15.26 9.94
N GLY A 243 -6.24 -15.29 11.04
CA GLY A 243 -5.41 -14.16 11.48
C GLY A 243 -6.21 -12.96 12.00
N LEU A 244 -5.56 -11.80 12.04
CA LEU A 244 -6.07 -10.59 12.67
C LEU A 244 -6.21 -9.40 11.74
N LEU A 245 -5.37 -9.28 10.71
CA LEU A 245 -5.25 -8.04 9.94
C LEU A 245 -6.52 -7.75 9.15
N LEU A 246 -6.89 -8.65 8.24
CA LEU A 246 -8.03 -8.49 7.32
C LEU A 246 -9.17 -9.48 7.53
N ASN A 247 -9.10 -10.27 8.61
CA ASN A 247 -10.13 -11.24 8.96
C ASN A 247 -11.53 -10.61 9.02
N CYS A 248 -12.39 -11.06 8.11
CA CYS A 248 -13.76 -10.62 7.91
C CYS A 248 -14.76 -11.49 8.70
N ASP A 249 -14.36 -12.68 9.14
CA ASP A 249 -15.15 -13.52 10.04
C ASP A 249 -15.00 -13.01 11.47
N VAL A 250 -16.00 -12.29 11.98
CA VAL A 250 -15.91 -11.62 13.28
C VAL A 250 -15.77 -12.61 14.45
N PRO A 251 -16.55 -13.71 14.53
CA PRO A 251 -16.32 -14.77 15.52
C PRO A 251 -14.89 -15.32 15.50
N LYS A 252 -14.38 -15.75 14.33
CA LYS A 252 -13.00 -16.25 14.21
C LYS A 252 -11.95 -15.19 14.52
N TRP A 253 -12.18 -13.94 14.11
CA TRP A 253 -11.30 -12.84 14.44
C TRP A 253 -11.21 -12.62 15.96
N ARG A 254 -12.33 -12.67 16.68
CA ARG A 254 -12.34 -12.55 18.16
C ARG A 254 -11.59 -13.71 18.81
N HIS A 255 -11.80 -14.92 18.31
CA HIS A 255 -11.09 -16.12 18.75
C HIS A 255 -9.58 -15.92 18.56
N ASN A 256 -9.10 -15.71 17.31
CA ASN A 256 -7.69 -15.43 17.01
C ASN A 256 -7.12 -14.27 17.85
N ARG A 257 -7.90 -13.19 18.05
CA ARG A 257 -7.47 -12.04 18.84
C ARG A 257 -7.20 -12.41 20.29
N LYS A 258 -8.05 -13.24 20.89
CA LYS A 258 -7.87 -13.75 22.25
C LYS A 258 -6.57 -14.53 22.37
N PHE A 259 -6.31 -15.49 21.48
CA PHE A 259 -5.07 -16.28 21.47
C PHE A 259 -3.84 -15.40 21.32
N PHE A 260 -3.85 -14.50 20.33
CA PHE A 260 -2.74 -13.59 20.08
C PHE A 260 -2.42 -12.73 21.29
N GLN A 261 -3.45 -12.19 21.97
CA GLN A 261 -3.26 -11.42 23.21
C GLN A 261 -2.75 -12.29 24.35
N GLN A 262 -3.30 -13.50 24.54
CA GLN A 262 -2.85 -14.44 25.57
C GLN A 262 -1.41 -14.90 25.37
N SER A 263 -0.91 -14.97 24.14
CA SER A 263 0.49 -15.30 23.84
C SER A 263 1.46 -14.15 24.10
N LEU A 264 1.02 -12.89 23.99
CA LEU A 264 1.86 -11.70 24.19
C LEU A 264 1.80 -11.12 25.61
N SER A 265 0.76 -11.43 26.37
CA SER A 265 0.53 -10.86 27.70
C SER A 265 1.44 -11.39 28.83
N PRO A 266 1.93 -12.65 28.81
CA PRO A 266 2.72 -13.19 29.92
C PRO A 266 3.97 -12.34 30.21
N PRO A 267 4.29 -12.06 31.49
CA PRO A 267 5.53 -11.35 31.84
C PRO A 267 6.79 -12.05 31.34
N SER A 268 6.76 -13.39 31.27
CA SER A 268 7.85 -14.22 30.73
C SER A 268 8.12 -13.92 29.26
N PHE A 269 7.09 -13.64 28.46
CA PHE A 269 7.24 -13.25 27.06
C PHE A 269 7.95 -11.89 26.94
N LEU A 270 7.54 -10.88 27.72
CA LEU A 270 8.19 -9.56 27.70
C LEU A 270 9.64 -9.59 28.22
N GLN A 271 9.93 -10.41 29.22
CA GLN A 271 11.29 -10.65 29.70
C GLN A 271 12.16 -11.30 28.61
N LEU A 272 11.62 -12.32 27.92
CA LEU A 272 12.30 -12.97 26.79
C LEU A 272 12.56 -11.97 25.65
N CYS A 273 11.57 -11.15 25.30
CA CYS A 273 11.72 -10.09 24.30
C CYS A 273 12.84 -9.12 24.68
N THR A 274 12.84 -8.62 25.91
CA THR A 274 13.88 -7.71 26.41
C THR A 274 15.27 -8.33 26.29
N LYS A 275 15.41 -9.60 26.71
CA LYS A 275 16.66 -10.35 26.58
C LYS A 275 17.12 -10.44 25.12
N TYR A 276 16.24 -10.86 24.21
CA TYR A 276 16.57 -10.98 22.79
C TYR A 276 16.86 -9.64 22.12
N THR A 277 16.18 -8.56 22.51
CA THR A 277 16.50 -7.23 22.02
C THR A 277 17.91 -6.81 22.45
N VAL A 278 18.31 -7.07 23.70
CA VAL A 278 19.68 -6.80 24.17
C VAL A 278 20.70 -7.64 23.39
N GLU A 279 20.49 -8.94 23.24
CA GLU A 279 21.39 -9.82 22.47
C GLU A 279 21.55 -9.37 21.02
N CYS A 280 20.46 -8.97 20.36
CA CYS A 280 20.53 -8.40 19.00
C CYS A 280 21.25 -7.04 18.99
N CYS A 281 21.09 -6.22 20.03
CA CYS A 281 21.81 -4.95 20.14
C CYS A 281 23.33 -5.18 20.30
N GLU A 282 23.72 -6.16 21.12
CA GLU A 282 25.14 -6.52 21.28
C GLU A 282 25.73 -7.05 19.97
N GLU A 283 24.98 -7.86 19.22
CA GLU A 283 25.40 -8.36 17.91
C GLU A 283 25.58 -7.24 16.88
N ILE A 284 24.60 -6.33 16.72
CA ILE A 284 24.72 -5.21 15.78
C ILE A 284 25.85 -4.26 16.17
N ILE A 285 26.06 -4.04 17.48
CA ILE A 285 27.19 -3.25 17.99
C ILE A 285 28.51 -3.90 17.61
N GLY A 286 28.64 -5.22 17.72
CA GLY A 286 29.86 -5.94 17.30
C GLY A 286 30.18 -5.75 15.81
N TYR A 287 29.16 -5.69 14.96
CA TYR A 287 29.36 -5.35 13.54
C TYR A 287 29.71 -3.87 13.34
N TRP A 288 29.03 -2.96 14.02
CA TRP A 288 29.30 -1.52 13.95
C TRP A 288 30.66 -1.13 14.54
N ASP A 289 31.19 -1.91 15.48
CA ASP A 289 32.54 -1.71 16.02
C ASP A 289 33.63 -1.81 14.94
N CYS A 290 33.33 -2.47 13.82
CA CYS A 290 34.22 -2.63 12.66
C CYS A 290 34.06 -1.53 11.60
N ILE A 291 33.07 -0.65 11.76
CA ILE A 291 32.76 0.45 10.84
C ILE A 291 33.57 1.68 11.26
N LYS A 292 34.20 2.35 10.30
CA LYS A 292 34.92 3.60 10.57
C LYS A 292 33.93 4.77 10.65
N ASP A 293 34.23 5.76 11.48
CA ASP A 293 33.36 6.91 11.72
C ASP A 293 33.03 7.71 10.43
N ASP A 294 33.89 7.67 9.41
CA ASP A 294 33.72 8.36 8.12
C ASP A 294 32.93 7.56 7.08
N GLN A 295 32.49 6.34 7.41
CA GLN A 295 31.74 5.50 6.49
C GLN A 295 30.24 5.76 6.57
N VAL A 296 29.64 6.02 5.41
CA VAL A 296 28.19 6.10 5.26
C VAL A 296 27.59 4.70 5.30
N ILE A 297 26.53 4.54 6.09
CA ILE A 297 25.75 3.30 6.14
C ILE A 297 24.28 3.53 5.77
N ARG A 298 23.64 2.48 5.24
CA ARG A 298 22.19 2.41 5.06
C ARG A 298 21.53 1.94 6.35
N LEU A 299 21.20 2.87 7.24
CA LEU A 299 20.64 2.56 8.56
C LEU A 299 19.30 1.84 8.45
N ASP A 300 18.50 2.19 7.44
CA ASP A 300 17.22 1.53 7.17
C ASP A 300 17.38 0.03 6.87
N GLU A 301 18.44 -0.37 6.16
CA GLU A 301 18.73 -1.78 5.89
C GLU A 301 19.26 -2.50 7.14
N TRP A 302 20.09 -1.84 7.95
CA TRP A 302 20.60 -2.37 9.22
C TRP A 302 19.48 -2.59 10.24
N PHE A 303 18.58 -1.62 10.42
CA PHE A 303 17.42 -1.78 11.31
C PHE A 303 16.41 -2.80 10.78
N ARG A 304 16.27 -2.94 9.45
CA ARG A 304 15.44 -4.01 8.88
C ARG A 304 16.02 -5.38 9.18
N ALA A 305 17.33 -5.55 9.02
CA ALA A 305 18.03 -6.78 9.37
C ALA A 305 17.91 -7.10 10.87
N PHE A 306 18.11 -6.09 11.73
CA PHE A 306 17.94 -6.20 13.18
C PHE A 306 16.54 -6.67 13.55
N THR A 307 15.50 -5.97 13.06
CA THR A 307 14.12 -6.28 13.42
C THR A 307 13.67 -7.61 12.83
N SER A 308 14.20 -8.04 11.68
CA SER A 308 14.00 -9.39 11.15
C SER A 308 14.55 -10.46 12.08
N ASP A 309 15.78 -10.34 12.55
CA ASP A 309 16.39 -11.33 13.45
C ASP A 309 15.73 -11.35 14.83
N MET A 310 15.39 -10.17 15.34
CA MET A 310 14.64 -10.02 16.59
C MET A 310 13.25 -10.66 16.48
N MET A 311 12.51 -10.43 15.37
CA MET A 311 11.22 -11.09 15.15
C MET A 311 11.35 -12.60 15.00
N GLY A 312 12.41 -13.10 14.36
CA GLY A 312 12.78 -14.52 14.36
C GLY A 312 12.85 -15.10 15.77
N LEU A 313 13.60 -14.45 16.64
CA LEU A 313 13.74 -14.89 18.03
C LEU A 313 12.45 -14.79 18.84
N VAL A 314 11.70 -13.69 18.72
CA VAL A 314 10.52 -13.47 19.55
C VAL A 314 9.33 -14.29 19.08
N ALA A 315 9.13 -14.37 17.77
CA ALA A 315 8.01 -15.12 17.22
C ALA A 315 8.23 -16.62 17.33
N SER A 316 9.49 -17.08 17.24
CA SER A 316 9.76 -18.51 17.14
C SER A 316 11.07 -19.03 17.73
N GLY A 317 11.89 -18.15 18.27
CA GLY A 317 13.17 -18.47 18.89
C GLY A 317 14.26 -18.94 17.92
N SER A 318 14.15 -18.57 16.64
CA SER A 318 15.15 -18.86 15.61
C SER A 318 15.49 -17.60 14.84
N LYS A 319 16.78 -17.19 14.81
CA LYS A 319 17.25 -16.02 14.05
C LYS A 319 17.23 -16.27 12.54
N GLU A 320 17.00 -15.21 11.76
CA GLU A 320 17.12 -15.22 10.30
C GLU A 320 18.58 -15.00 9.83
N THR A 321 19.50 -14.60 10.73
CA THR A 321 20.89 -14.21 10.46
C THR A 321 21.04 -13.02 9.51
N SER A 322 20.01 -12.18 9.46
CA SER A 322 19.89 -11.03 8.58
C SER A 322 20.99 -9.99 8.84
N MET A 323 21.36 -9.74 10.10
CA MET A 323 22.41 -8.77 10.45
C MET A 323 23.78 -9.20 9.94
N LYS A 324 24.13 -10.50 10.08
CA LYS A 324 25.36 -11.07 9.51
C LYS A 324 25.41 -10.90 8.00
N ILE A 325 24.31 -11.19 7.31
CA ILE A 325 24.20 -11.02 5.85
C ILE A 325 24.37 -9.55 5.48
N GLN A 326 23.78 -8.63 6.24
CA GLN A 326 23.93 -7.20 5.99
C GLN A 326 25.38 -6.73 6.20
N PHE A 327 26.07 -7.24 7.23
CA PHE A 327 27.49 -6.97 7.44
C PHE A 327 28.34 -7.47 6.26
N MET A 328 28.08 -8.68 5.77
CA MET A 328 28.79 -9.25 4.61
C MET A 328 28.53 -8.45 3.33
N LYS A 329 27.30 -7.91 3.13
CA LYS A 329 27.00 -6.98 2.04
C LYS A 329 27.82 -5.71 2.15
N PHE A 330 27.79 -5.09 3.34
CA PHE A 330 28.49 -3.85 3.62
C PHE A 330 30.01 -3.96 3.39
N THR A 331 30.62 -5.08 3.80
CA THR A 331 32.06 -5.33 3.66
C THR A 331 32.47 -5.91 2.29
N ASN A 332 31.54 -6.05 1.34
CA ASN A 332 31.73 -6.73 0.06
C ASN A 332 32.24 -8.18 0.17
N GLN A 333 32.05 -8.84 1.31
CA GLN A 333 32.49 -10.22 1.54
C GLN A 333 31.59 -11.27 0.87
N ILE A 334 30.33 -10.95 0.56
CA ILE A 334 29.40 -11.86 -0.16
C ILE A 334 29.97 -12.35 -1.49
N TYR A 335 30.77 -11.53 -2.18
CA TYR A 335 31.37 -11.92 -3.45
C TYR A 335 32.60 -12.83 -3.29
N LYS A 336 33.26 -12.83 -2.12
CA LYS A 336 34.40 -13.70 -1.82
C LYS A 336 33.96 -15.10 -1.35
N GLU A 337 32.80 -15.21 -0.71
CA GLU A 337 32.26 -16.48 -0.20
C GLU A 337 31.33 -17.21 -1.19
N LYS A 338 31.20 -16.75 -2.43
CA LYS A 338 30.47 -17.45 -3.52
C LYS A 338 30.93 -18.90 -3.80
N LYS A 339 32.01 -19.35 -3.15
CA LYS A 339 32.54 -20.72 -3.22
C LYS A 339 32.15 -21.63 -2.04
N ILE A 340 31.45 -21.12 -1.01
CA ILE A 340 30.97 -21.94 0.11
C ILE A 340 29.45 -22.10 -0.05
N GLU A 341 29.13 -23.08 -0.90
CA GLU A 341 27.90 -23.89 -1.01
C GLU A 341 26.51 -23.26 -1.09
N ASP A 342 25.82 -23.72 -2.14
CA ASP A 342 24.43 -23.55 -2.56
C ASP A 342 23.35 -24.02 -1.56
N GLU A 343 23.57 -23.93 -0.26
CA GLU A 343 22.49 -23.92 0.73
C GLU A 343 22.31 -22.50 1.25
N LYS A 344 21.42 -21.74 0.62
CA LYS A 344 20.89 -20.50 1.22
C LYS A 344 20.44 -20.86 2.64
N ASN A 345 21.11 -20.34 3.66
CA ASN A 345 20.74 -20.51 5.06
C ASN A 345 19.21 -20.33 5.19
N LYS A 346 18.51 -21.25 5.90
CA LYS A 346 17.05 -21.22 6.08
C LYS A 346 16.53 -19.83 6.45
N GLY A 347 17.29 -19.08 7.25
CA GLY A 347 16.98 -17.70 7.62
C GLY A 347 16.93 -16.73 6.44
N GLU A 348 17.87 -16.80 5.49
CA GLU A 348 17.88 -15.96 4.28
C GLU A 348 16.71 -16.29 3.35
N ILE A 349 16.38 -17.59 3.22
CA ILE A 349 15.21 -18.03 2.45
C ILE A 349 13.94 -17.40 3.06
N TYR A 350 13.79 -17.51 4.37
CA TYR A 350 12.63 -16.96 5.07
C TYR A 350 12.55 -15.44 4.95
N ARG A 351 13.66 -14.73 5.18
CA ARG A 351 13.76 -13.27 5.04
C ARG A 351 13.31 -12.82 3.65
N ARG A 352 13.77 -13.51 2.59
CA ARG A 352 13.36 -13.21 1.22
C ARG A 352 11.87 -13.44 1.00
N LEU A 353 11.36 -14.61 1.38
CA LEU A 353 9.93 -14.92 1.23
C LEU A 353 9.04 -13.91 1.96
N ARG A 354 9.43 -13.45 3.15
CA ARG A 354 8.71 -12.42 3.90
C ARG A 354 8.75 -11.04 3.23
N SER A 355 9.87 -10.67 2.64
CA SER A 355 9.97 -9.41 1.88
C SER A 355 9.01 -9.42 0.69
N GLU A 356 9.02 -10.50 -0.10
CA GLU A 356 8.15 -10.66 -1.27
C GLU A 356 6.67 -10.80 -0.86
N TYR A 357 6.39 -11.32 0.33
CA TYR A 357 5.05 -11.39 0.89
C TYR A 357 4.41 -10.02 1.11
N ALA A 358 5.19 -9.01 1.51
CA ALA A 358 4.67 -7.64 1.65
C ALA A 358 4.21 -7.07 0.30
N ASP A 359 4.94 -7.36 -0.77
CA ASP A 359 4.55 -6.99 -2.13
C ASP A 359 3.33 -7.78 -2.62
N ALA A 360 3.25 -9.08 -2.31
CA ALA A 360 2.07 -9.91 -2.57
C ALA A 360 0.83 -9.36 -1.87
N LEU A 361 0.96 -8.97 -0.60
CA LEU A 361 -0.09 -8.35 0.21
C LEU A 361 -0.62 -7.08 -0.48
N GLY A 362 0.29 -6.19 -0.91
CA GLY A 362 -0.07 -4.98 -1.66
C GLY A 362 -0.78 -5.32 -2.97
N PHE A 363 -0.26 -6.27 -3.75
CA PHE A 363 -0.86 -6.70 -5.01
C PHE A 363 -2.31 -7.18 -4.81
N TYR A 364 -2.54 -8.15 -3.91
CA TYR A 364 -3.86 -8.76 -3.74
C TYR A 364 -4.88 -7.82 -3.09
N ILE A 365 -4.45 -6.86 -2.26
CA ILE A 365 -5.37 -5.89 -1.65
C ILE A 365 -5.81 -4.82 -2.67
N PHE A 366 -4.90 -4.33 -3.50
CA PHE A 366 -5.16 -3.17 -4.34
C PHE A 366 -5.49 -3.49 -5.81
N VAL A 367 -5.12 -4.66 -6.32
CA VAL A 367 -5.40 -5.06 -7.70
C VAL A 367 -6.71 -5.86 -7.76
N PRO A 368 -7.78 -5.34 -8.41
CA PRO A 368 -9.03 -6.06 -8.55
C PRO A 368 -8.87 -7.39 -9.29
N LYS A 369 -9.61 -8.41 -8.85
CA LYS A 369 -9.55 -9.78 -9.43
C LYS A 369 -9.78 -9.81 -10.94
N LEU A 370 -10.64 -8.93 -11.48
CA LEU A 370 -10.91 -8.84 -12.92
C LEU A 370 -9.62 -8.61 -13.74
N LEU A 371 -8.63 -7.93 -13.16
CA LEU A 371 -7.38 -7.62 -13.83
C LEU A 371 -6.35 -8.76 -13.77
N TRP A 372 -6.52 -9.75 -12.87
CA TRP A 372 -5.49 -10.77 -12.63
C TRP A 372 -5.22 -11.66 -13.84
N ASN A 373 -6.19 -11.79 -14.75
CA ASN A 373 -6.04 -12.60 -15.96
C ASN A 373 -5.48 -11.83 -17.17
N LEU A 374 -5.31 -10.51 -17.05
CA LEU A 374 -4.75 -9.71 -18.14
C LEU A 374 -3.28 -10.09 -18.38
N PRO A 375 -2.77 -9.98 -19.62
CA PRO A 375 -1.35 -10.17 -19.92
C PRO A 375 -0.47 -9.36 -18.97
N PHE A 376 0.69 -9.90 -18.58
CA PHE A 376 1.63 -9.36 -17.60
C PHE A 376 1.14 -9.31 -16.13
N ILE A 377 -0.12 -8.97 -15.86
CA ILE A 377 -0.70 -9.04 -14.50
C ILE A 377 -0.82 -10.49 -14.04
N SER A 378 -1.19 -11.39 -14.95
CA SER A 378 -1.23 -12.83 -14.69
C SER A 378 0.14 -13.41 -14.33
N VAL A 379 1.23 -12.85 -14.87
CA VAL A 379 2.61 -13.22 -14.50
C VAL A 379 2.89 -12.82 -13.05
N ALA A 380 2.55 -11.59 -12.66
CA ALA A 380 2.70 -11.11 -11.29
C ALA A 380 1.81 -11.90 -10.31
N ALA A 381 0.54 -12.16 -10.66
CA ALA A 381 -0.38 -12.96 -9.86
C ALA A 381 0.14 -14.38 -9.65
N LYS A 382 0.67 -15.03 -10.70
CA LYS A 382 1.27 -16.37 -10.59
C LYS A 382 2.55 -16.35 -9.73
N TYR A 383 3.38 -15.33 -9.90
CA TYR A 383 4.58 -15.13 -9.09
C TYR A 383 4.25 -15.02 -7.60
N TYR A 384 3.36 -14.10 -7.22
CA TYR A 384 2.98 -13.89 -5.83
C TYR A 384 2.24 -15.09 -5.23
N LYS A 385 1.42 -15.79 -6.01
CA LYS A 385 0.81 -17.06 -5.58
C LYS A 385 1.86 -18.12 -5.24
N ASN A 386 2.92 -18.24 -6.05
CA ASN A 386 4.01 -19.16 -5.76
C ASN A 386 4.75 -18.76 -4.48
N ILE A 387 5.02 -17.47 -4.27
CA ILE A 387 5.62 -16.96 -3.02
C ILE A 387 4.76 -17.34 -1.80
N LEU A 388 3.44 -17.16 -1.89
CA LEU A 388 2.51 -17.54 -0.80
C LEU A 388 2.54 -19.04 -0.51
N ASN A 389 2.63 -19.89 -1.54
CA ASN A 389 2.74 -21.34 -1.39
C ASN A 389 4.07 -21.71 -0.71
N TYR A 390 5.21 -21.20 -1.19
CA TYR A 390 6.52 -21.48 -0.58
C TYR A 390 6.60 -21.01 0.87
N LEU A 391 6.06 -19.82 1.16
CA LEU A 391 5.99 -19.31 2.53
C LEU A 391 5.13 -20.21 3.43
N THR A 392 3.99 -20.69 2.90
CA THR A 392 3.11 -21.62 3.61
C THR A 392 3.81 -22.93 3.93
N ASP A 393 4.48 -23.54 2.96
CA ASP A 393 5.21 -24.79 3.17
C ASP A 393 6.32 -24.64 4.20
N PHE A 394 7.07 -23.53 4.11
CA PHE A 394 8.11 -23.19 5.09
C PHE A 394 7.55 -23.08 6.50
N GLU A 395 6.47 -22.32 6.68
CA GLU A 395 5.85 -22.10 8.00
C GLU A 395 5.22 -23.37 8.58
N ILE A 396 4.61 -24.22 7.76
CA ILE A 396 4.08 -25.52 8.20
C ILE A 396 5.21 -26.41 8.71
N GLN A 397 6.32 -26.49 7.99
CA GLN A 397 7.48 -27.25 8.42
C GLN A 397 8.05 -26.70 9.73
N PHE A 398 8.15 -25.37 9.81
CA PHE A 398 8.63 -24.66 10.98
C PHE A 398 7.77 -24.94 12.24
N ILE A 399 6.44 -24.94 12.10
CA ILE A 399 5.51 -25.29 13.19
C ILE A 399 5.67 -26.75 13.63
N LYS A 400 5.86 -27.68 12.68
CA LYS A 400 6.07 -29.10 12.99
C LYS A 400 7.35 -29.32 13.80
N GLU A 401 8.45 -28.69 13.39
CA GLU A 401 9.74 -28.75 14.08
C GLU A 401 9.60 -28.23 15.53
N ARG A 402 8.92 -27.09 15.73
CA ARG A 402 8.71 -26.56 17.08
C ARG A 402 7.84 -27.47 17.95
N LYS A 403 6.77 -28.06 17.40
CA LYS A 403 5.93 -29.03 18.13
C LYS A 403 6.74 -30.24 18.62
N GLN A 404 7.70 -30.71 17.83
CA GLN A 404 8.60 -31.80 18.23
C GLN A 404 9.55 -31.36 19.34
N GLN A 405 10.18 -30.18 19.21
CA GLN A 405 11.06 -29.62 20.24
C GLN A 405 10.35 -29.44 21.58
N ILE A 406 9.10 -28.95 21.59
CA ILE A 406 8.31 -28.79 22.83
C ILE A 406 8.09 -30.14 23.53
N LYS A 407 7.85 -31.23 22.78
CA LYS A 407 7.69 -32.56 23.38
C LYS A 407 8.97 -32.99 24.06
N ILE A 408 10.10 -32.84 23.36
CA ILE A 408 11.44 -33.14 23.89
C ILE A 408 11.72 -32.30 25.15
N GLU A 409 11.54 -30.98 25.10
CA GLU A 409 11.72 -30.09 26.26
C GLU A 409 10.86 -30.51 27.44
N LYS A 410 9.59 -30.89 27.22
CA LYS A 410 8.71 -31.36 28.30
C LYS A 410 9.17 -32.68 28.90
N GLU A 411 9.69 -33.61 28.11
CA GLU A 411 10.24 -34.88 28.58
C GLU A 411 11.52 -34.67 29.40
N TYR A 412 12.41 -33.77 28.96
CA TYR A 412 13.60 -33.38 29.73
C TYR A 412 13.28 -32.58 31.01
N ASN A 413 12.23 -31.76 31.03
CA ASN A 413 11.83 -31.01 32.24
C ASN A 413 11.32 -31.93 33.37
N ILE A 414 10.87 -33.14 33.05
CA ILE A 414 10.49 -34.14 34.06
C ILE A 414 11.75 -34.65 34.80
N SER A 415 12.92 -34.63 34.15
CA SER A 415 14.19 -35.07 34.75
C SER A 415 15.02 -33.94 35.37
N ASP A 416 14.87 -32.69 34.90
CA ASP A 416 15.52 -31.49 35.47
C ASP A 416 14.47 -30.40 35.80
N GLN A 417 14.21 -30.20 37.11
CA GLN A 417 13.20 -29.27 37.62
C GLN A 417 13.47 -27.78 37.28
N ASN A 418 14.65 -27.43 36.75
CA ASN A 418 15.01 -26.06 36.38
C ASN A 418 14.81 -25.73 34.89
N SER A 419 14.61 -26.71 34.02
CA SER A 419 14.39 -26.45 32.60
C SER A 419 12.94 -26.04 32.36
N LYS A 420 12.72 -24.86 31.74
CA LYS A 420 11.39 -24.36 31.38
C LYS A 420 11.29 -24.25 29.87
N VAL A 421 10.17 -24.72 29.31
CA VAL A 421 9.84 -24.54 27.88
C VAL A 421 9.93 -23.05 27.54
N ARG A 422 10.65 -22.73 26.46
CA ARG A 422 10.88 -21.35 26.02
C ARG A 422 9.56 -20.63 25.70
N PRO A 423 9.26 -19.46 26.29
CA PRO A 423 7.98 -18.78 26.14
C PRO A 423 7.95 -17.84 24.91
N ASP A 424 8.45 -18.29 23.76
CA ASP A 424 8.29 -17.56 22.50
C ASP A 424 6.83 -17.59 22.01
N PHE A 425 6.48 -16.70 21.09
CA PHE A 425 5.08 -16.54 20.65
C PHE A 425 4.48 -17.83 20.07
N LEU A 426 5.22 -18.53 19.20
CA LEU A 426 4.76 -19.80 18.61
C LEU A 426 4.55 -20.86 19.69
N THR A 427 5.46 -20.98 20.64
CA THR A 427 5.32 -21.89 21.77
C THR A 427 4.06 -21.55 22.54
N MET A 428 3.86 -20.28 22.86
CA MET A 428 2.68 -19.83 23.59
C MET A 428 1.38 -20.05 22.81
N LEU A 429 1.38 -20.00 21.48
CA LEU A 429 0.24 -20.40 20.67
C LEU A 429 -0.01 -21.91 20.68
N ILE A 430 1.04 -22.73 20.61
CA ILE A 430 0.93 -24.20 20.57
C ILE A 430 0.50 -24.78 21.92
N THR A 431 0.96 -24.20 23.03
CA THR A 431 0.83 -24.83 24.37
C THR A 431 -0.30 -24.26 25.23
N GLN A 432 -1.29 -23.57 24.64
CA GLN A 432 -2.40 -23.02 25.44
C GLN A 432 -3.24 -24.13 26.09
N ASN A 433 -3.32 -25.32 25.49
CA ASN A 433 -3.97 -26.52 26.05
C ASN A 433 -5.39 -26.20 26.58
N THR A 434 -6.18 -25.51 25.76
CA THR A 434 -7.58 -25.14 26.05
C THR A 434 -8.55 -26.01 25.26
N GLU A 435 -9.82 -26.07 25.67
CA GLU A 435 -10.87 -26.79 24.92
C GLU A 435 -11.07 -26.22 23.50
N ASP A 436 -10.64 -24.97 23.27
CA ASP A 436 -10.75 -24.21 22.02
C ASP A 436 -9.38 -23.95 21.37
N ASP A 437 -8.45 -24.93 21.34
CA ASP A 437 -7.10 -24.71 20.79
C ASP A 437 -7.11 -24.30 19.30
N PRO A 438 -6.18 -23.40 18.87
CA PRO A 438 -6.16 -22.89 17.52
C PRO A 438 -5.82 -23.99 16.51
N SER A 439 -6.54 -24.01 15.40
CA SER A 439 -6.29 -24.91 14.28
C SER A 439 -4.90 -24.68 13.66
N PRO A 440 -4.33 -25.67 12.93
CA PRO A 440 -3.05 -25.48 12.25
C PRO A 440 -3.02 -24.26 11.31
N ASP A 441 -4.13 -23.94 10.65
CA ASP A 441 -4.25 -22.78 9.79
C ASP A 441 -4.26 -21.46 10.57
N GLU A 442 -4.92 -21.42 11.74
CA GLU A 442 -4.89 -20.28 12.65
C GLU A 442 -3.48 -20.05 13.20
N ILE A 443 -2.78 -21.09 13.64
CA ILE A 443 -1.40 -20.98 14.12
C ILE A 443 -0.49 -20.42 13.01
N LYS A 444 -0.59 -20.99 11.80
CA LYS A 444 0.17 -20.56 10.62
C LYS A 444 -0.10 -19.10 10.27
N GLN A 445 -1.36 -18.69 10.19
CA GLN A 445 -1.68 -17.32 9.81
C GLN A 445 -1.29 -16.31 10.91
N ASN A 446 -1.47 -16.66 12.19
CA ASN A 446 -1.07 -15.80 13.31
C ASN A 446 0.46 -15.63 13.41
N ILE A 447 1.25 -16.69 13.19
CA ILE A 447 2.71 -16.54 13.18
C ILE A 447 3.18 -15.67 12.01
N ARG A 448 2.63 -15.89 10.80
CA ARG A 448 2.92 -15.08 9.61
C ARG A 448 2.64 -13.60 9.85
N GLU A 449 1.49 -13.28 10.43
CA GLU A 449 1.11 -11.89 10.74
C GLU A 449 1.99 -11.29 11.84
N MET A 450 2.36 -12.05 12.88
CA MET A 450 3.29 -11.60 13.92
C MET A 450 4.63 -11.17 13.30
N PHE A 451 5.21 -12.02 12.45
CA PHE A 451 6.45 -11.75 11.73
C PHE A 451 6.36 -10.52 10.82
N SER A 452 5.34 -10.47 9.97
CA SER A 452 5.18 -9.41 8.98
C SER A 452 4.95 -8.04 9.65
N ALA A 453 4.12 -7.99 10.70
CA ALA A 453 3.76 -6.75 11.36
C ALA A 453 4.93 -6.11 12.14
N GLY A 454 5.81 -6.91 12.75
CA GLY A 454 6.85 -6.42 13.66
C GLY A 454 8.13 -5.91 12.99
N THR A 455 8.42 -6.28 11.74
CA THR A 455 9.69 -5.90 11.07
C THR A 455 9.64 -4.48 10.51
N GLY A 456 8.87 -4.24 9.44
CA GLY A 456 8.91 -2.98 8.69
C GLY A 456 8.41 -1.77 9.49
N THR A 457 7.43 -2.00 10.38
CA THR A 457 6.83 -0.93 11.20
C THR A 457 7.79 -0.41 12.25
N THR A 458 8.44 -1.30 13.02
CA THR A 458 9.47 -0.94 13.99
C THR A 458 10.69 -0.32 13.30
N THR A 459 11.13 -0.88 12.17
CA THR A 459 12.24 -0.31 11.37
C THR A 459 11.98 1.16 11.01
N THR A 460 10.80 1.44 10.44
CA THR A 460 10.43 2.80 10.03
C THR A 460 10.33 3.75 11.23
N THR A 461 9.84 3.26 12.37
CA THR A 461 9.74 4.05 13.60
C THR A 461 11.12 4.38 14.16
N LEU A 462 12.04 3.42 14.23
CA LEU A 462 13.42 3.62 14.66
C LEU A 462 14.17 4.61 13.75
N CYS A 463 14.00 4.49 12.43
CA CYS A 463 14.56 5.45 11.47
C CYS A 463 14.04 6.87 11.72
N SER A 464 12.73 7.01 11.95
CA SER A 464 12.11 8.30 12.26
C SER A 464 12.63 8.91 13.57
N ILE A 465 12.83 8.09 14.60
CA ILE A 465 13.44 8.51 15.87
C ILE A 465 14.87 8.99 15.64
N VAL A 466 15.72 8.22 14.95
CA VAL A 466 17.11 8.62 14.67
C VAL A 466 17.16 9.90 13.84
N TYR A 467 16.30 10.03 12.83
CA TYR A 467 16.24 11.23 12.00
C TYR A 467 15.90 12.48 12.82
N LEU A 468 14.97 12.37 13.76
CA LEU A 468 14.59 13.46 14.66
C LEU A 468 15.70 13.75 15.67
N LEU A 469 16.25 12.75 16.36
CA LEU A 469 17.33 12.96 17.33
C LEU A 469 18.57 13.60 16.72
N ALA A 470 18.96 13.17 15.51
CA ALA A 470 20.09 13.77 14.78
C ALA A 470 19.84 15.24 14.36
N LYS A 471 18.59 15.68 14.29
CA LYS A 471 18.21 17.10 14.04
C LYS A 471 18.07 17.93 15.31
N TYR A 472 17.85 17.29 16.45
CA TYR A 472 17.62 17.93 17.74
C TYR A 472 18.54 17.33 18.81
N PRO A 473 19.86 17.59 18.73
CA PRO A 473 20.86 16.98 19.61
C PRO A 473 20.63 17.27 21.10
N GLU A 474 19.98 18.38 21.44
CA GLU A 474 19.58 18.71 22.82
C GLU A 474 18.62 17.67 23.43
N TYR A 475 17.74 17.09 22.60
CA TYR A 475 16.84 16.04 23.03
C TYR A 475 17.54 14.68 23.10
N GLU A 476 18.48 14.42 22.20
CA GLU A 476 19.34 13.23 22.32
C GLU A 476 20.14 13.26 23.62
N ASP A 477 20.80 14.37 23.94
CA ASP A 477 21.58 14.53 25.16
C ASP A 477 20.74 14.37 26.42
N ARG A 478 19.52 14.92 26.42
CA ARG A 478 18.59 14.75 27.55
C ARG A 478 18.12 13.31 27.69
N MET A 479 17.79 12.63 26.58
CA MET A 479 17.41 11.22 26.57
C MET A 479 18.54 10.36 27.14
N VAL A 480 19.78 10.62 26.74
CA VAL A 480 20.93 9.85 27.23
C VAL A 480 21.24 10.13 28.69
N LYS A 481 21.13 11.39 29.16
CA LYS A 481 21.19 11.68 30.59
C LYS A 481 20.14 10.92 31.40
N GLU A 482 18.91 10.81 30.90
CA GLU A 482 17.87 9.97 31.54
C GLU A 482 18.29 8.49 31.59
N ILE A 483 18.73 7.93 30.46
CA ILE A 483 19.17 6.53 30.36
C ILE A 483 20.30 6.24 31.34
N LEU A 484 21.32 7.10 31.39
CA LEU A 484 22.48 6.93 32.26
C LEU A 484 22.12 7.05 33.75
N ASN A 485 21.19 7.93 34.11
CA ASN A 485 20.75 8.06 35.50
C ASN A 485 19.95 6.84 35.99
N VAL A 486 19.25 6.14 35.08
CA VAL A 486 18.35 5.02 35.43
C VAL A 486 19.04 3.65 35.31
N ILE A 487 19.96 3.50 34.35
CA ILE A 487 20.59 2.22 33.97
C ILE A 487 22.12 2.27 34.13
N GLY A 488 22.73 3.44 34.37
CA GLY A 488 24.19 3.55 34.44
C GLY A 488 24.88 3.31 33.09
N ASN A 489 26.19 3.08 33.11
CA ASN A 489 27.03 2.86 31.91
C ASN A 489 27.17 1.40 31.49
N TYR A 490 27.13 0.47 32.45
CA TYR A 490 27.36 -0.95 32.20
C TYR A 490 26.28 -1.88 32.76
N ASP A 491 25.25 -1.34 33.44
CA ASP A 491 24.23 -2.23 34.01
C ASP A 491 23.35 -2.84 32.92
N GLN A 492 22.87 -4.06 33.21
CA GLN A 492 21.98 -4.82 32.37
C GLN A 492 20.60 -4.16 32.32
N ILE A 493 20.04 -4.01 31.11
CA ILE A 493 18.70 -3.47 30.93
C ILE A 493 17.67 -4.52 31.37
N THR A 494 16.84 -4.18 32.35
CA THR A 494 15.72 -5.00 32.79
C THR A 494 14.39 -4.35 32.43
N THR A 495 13.31 -5.14 32.39
CA THR A 495 11.94 -4.62 32.17
C THR A 495 11.54 -3.56 33.20
N SER A 496 12.07 -3.65 34.43
CA SER A 496 11.81 -2.67 35.49
C SER A 496 12.42 -1.29 35.18
N ASN A 497 13.60 -1.25 34.56
CA ASN A 497 14.25 0.00 34.16
C ASN A 497 13.43 0.75 33.10
N LEU A 498 12.80 0.04 32.16
CA LEU A 498 12.07 0.63 31.04
C LEU A 498 10.89 1.52 31.47
N SER A 499 10.27 1.20 32.61
CA SER A 499 9.19 2.01 33.19
C SER A 499 9.66 3.38 33.71
N LYS A 500 10.95 3.50 34.01
CA LYS A 500 11.60 4.70 34.55
C LYS A 500 12.23 5.59 33.46
N LEU A 501 11.91 5.35 32.18
CA LEU A 501 12.37 6.14 31.03
C LEU A 501 11.21 6.93 30.39
N PRO A 502 10.58 7.90 31.09
CA PRO A 502 9.46 8.67 30.56
C PRO A 502 9.84 9.61 29.42
N PHE A 503 11.02 10.26 29.45
CA PHE A 503 11.47 11.14 28.38
C PHE A 503 11.80 10.36 27.11
N THR A 504 12.46 9.21 27.24
CA THR A 504 12.68 8.28 26.13
C THR A 504 11.35 7.81 25.51
N GLU A 505 10.34 7.53 26.33
CA GLU A 505 8.99 7.23 25.82
C GLU A 505 8.36 8.41 25.08
N ALA A 506 8.58 9.62 25.57
CA ALA A 506 8.08 10.85 24.97
C ALA A 506 8.69 11.08 23.58
N ILE A 507 10.00 10.82 23.41
CA ILE A 507 10.70 10.83 22.12
C ILE A 507 10.04 9.85 21.13
N ILE A 508 9.80 8.61 21.57
CA ILE A 508 9.16 7.58 20.74
C ILE A 508 7.76 8.05 20.31
N ASN A 509 6.95 8.55 21.25
CA ASN A 509 5.59 9.01 20.97
C ASN A 509 5.55 10.20 20.01
N GLU A 510 6.40 11.21 20.23
CA GLU A 510 6.45 12.40 19.35
C GLU A 510 6.98 12.04 17.96
N SER A 511 7.91 11.09 17.87
CA SER A 511 8.37 10.57 16.58
C SER A 511 7.23 9.90 15.81
N MET A 512 6.42 9.06 16.47
CA MET A 512 5.25 8.43 15.85
C MET A 512 4.12 9.42 15.53
N ARG A 513 4.03 10.55 16.25
CA ARG A 513 3.07 11.63 15.94
C ARG A 513 3.45 12.32 14.63
N LEU A 514 4.73 12.70 14.50
CA LEU A 514 5.23 13.40 13.31
C LEU A 514 5.30 12.48 12.09
N TYR A 515 5.74 11.25 12.28
CA TYR A 515 5.95 10.25 11.24
C TYR A 515 5.19 8.95 11.55
N PRO A 516 3.85 8.97 11.45
CA PRO A 516 3.05 7.78 11.71
C PRO A 516 3.31 6.73 10.63
N VAL A 517 3.74 5.54 11.07
CA VAL A 517 3.88 4.38 10.19
C VAL A 517 2.52 4.00 9.56
N VAL A 518 1.44 4.09 10.33
CA VAL A 518 0.07 3.89 9.84
C VAL A 518 -0.60 5.25 9.72
N PRO A 519 -0.47 5.97 8.59
CA PRO A 519 -1.07 7.29 8.44
C PRO A 519 -2.59 7.23 8.33
N ILE A 520 -3.13 6.12 7.84
CA ILE A 520 -4.58 5.90 7.66
C ILE A 520 -4.96 4.53 8.19
N THR A 521 -6.05 4.44 8.96
CA THR A 521 -6.63 3.15 9.38
C THR A 521 -8.09 3.04 9.01
N TYR A 522 -8.53 1.84 8.66
CA TYR A 522 -9.88 1.61 8.13
C TYR A 522 -10.81 0.92 9.13
N ARG A 523 -12.08 1.26 9.05
CA ARG A 523 -13.22 0.60 9.68
C ARG A 523 -14.30 0.41 8.63
N TYR A 524 -15.10 -0.64 8.76
CA TYR A 524 -16.14 -0.97 7.81
C TYR A 524 -17.42 -1.35 8.55
N SER A 525 -18.55 -0.76 8.15
CA SER A 525 -19.88 -1.10 8.66
C SER A 525 -20.63 -1.92 7.61
N PRO A 526 -20.63 -3.26 7.69
CA PRO A 526 -21.20 -4.13 6.66
C PRO A 526 -22.73 -4.11 6.63
N ASP A 527 -23.37 -4.27 7.79
CA ASP A 527 -24.74 -4.80 7.84
C ASP A 527 -25.78 -3.77 8.30
N GLN A 528 -25.34 -2.64 8.85
CA GLN A 528 -26.23 -1.64 9.44
C GLN A 528 -25.86 -0.21 9.05
N ASN A 529 -26.91 0.61 8.94
CA ASN A 529 -26.75 2.06 8.87
C ASN A 529 -26.15 2.55 10.17
N THR A 530 -25.28 3.55 10.10
CA THR A 530 -24.52 4.06 11.24
C THR A 530 -24.64 5.57 11.34
N LYS A 531 -24.69 6.06 12.57
CA LYS A 531 -24.64 7.50 12.87
C LYS A 531 -23.28 7.81 13.46
N ILE A 532 -22.61 8.84 12.94
CA ILE A 532 -21.34 9.35 13.45
C ILE A 532 -21.46 10.87 13.56
N GLY A 533 -21.43 11.39 14.79
CA GLY A 533 -21.88 12.76 15.06
C GLY A 533 -23.30 12.98 14.52
N ASP A 534 -23.49 14.03 13.73
CA ASP A 534 -24.78 14.34 13.11
C ASP A 534 -25.01 13.67 11.75
N TYR A 535 -23.99 12.97 11.23
CA TYR A 535 -24.03 12.35 9.91
C TYR A 535 -24.58 10.93 9.98
N HIS A 536 -25.38 10.58 8.98
CA HIS A 536 -25.99 9.26 8.82
C HIS A 536 -25.40 8.57 7.60
N PHE A 537 -24.87 7.36 7.78
CA PHE A 537 -24.24 6.59 6.72
C PHE A 537 -25.00 5.29 6.53
N ASN A 538 -25.21 4.92 5.26
CA ASN A 538 -25.83 3.64 4.93
C ASN A 538 -24.90 2.49 5.34
N LYS A 539 -25.45 1.28 5.49
CA LYS A 539 -24.65 0.06 5.54
C LYS A 539 -23.73 -0.04 4.33
N ASP A 540 -22.71 -0.89 4.41
CA ASP A 540 -21.68 -1.04 3.40
C ASP A 540 -20.83 0.24 3.21
N THR A 541 -20.53 0.95 4.30
CA THR A 541 -19.68 2.16 4.28
C THR A 541 -18.30 1.87 4.88
N ILE A 542 -17.23 2.25 4.17
CA ILE A 542 -15.85 2.26 4.68
C ILE A 542 -15.58 3.62 5.34
N PHE A 543 -14.95 3.63 6.51
CA PHE A 543 -14.45 4.81 7.20
C PHE A 543 -12.92 4.77 7.21
N ALA A 544 -12.28 5.73 6.55
CA ALA A 544 -10.84 5.92 6.51
C ALA A 544 -10.45 6.99 7.53
N ILE A 545 -9.86 6.59 8.65
CA ILE A 545 -9.43 7.49 9.71
C ILE A 545 -8.04 8.02 9.36
N ASN A 546 -7.94 9.33 9.12
CA ASN A 546 -6.72 10.02 8.73
C ASN A 546 -5.89 10.42 9.97
N LEU A 547 -5.07 9.50 10.45
CA LEU A 547 -4.24 9.71 11.64
C LEU A 547 -3.14 10.75 11.39
N SER A 548 -2.54 10.80 10.21
CA SER A 548 -1.50 11.79 9.89
C SER A 548 -2.04 13.22 9.95
N HIS A 549 -3.26 13.46 9.47
CA HIS A 549 -3.93 14.75 9.62
C HIS A 549 -4.21 15.07 11.09
N ILE A 550 -4.84 14.14 11.83
CA ILE A 550 -5.20 14.36 13.24
C ILE A 550 -3.93 14.66 14.08
N HIS A 551 -2.85 13.92 13.83
CA HIS A 551 -1.59 14.06 14.58
C HIS A 551 -0.85 15.37 14.27
N ARG A 552 -1.12 16.02 13.13
CA ARG A 552 -0.54 17.32 12.74
C ARG A 552 -1.55 18.48 12.76
N ASN A 553 -2.73 18.29 13.33
CA ASN A 553 -3.72 19.36 13.44
C ASN A 553 -3.33 20.34 14.56
N SER A 554 -3.21 21.61 14.22
CA SER A 554 -2.86 22.71 15.14
C SER A 554 -3.91 22.96 16.23
N GLU A 555 -5.15 22.53 16.03
CA GLU A 555 -6.22 22.55 17.04
C GLU A 555 -5.89 21.64 18.24
N TYR A 556 -5.16 20.54 18.00
CA TYR A 556 -4.85 19.53 19.03
C TYR A 556 -3.39 19.58 19.47
N PHE A 557 -2.49 20.06 18.61
CA PHE A 557 -1.06 20.13 18.84
C PHE A 557 -0.53 21.52 18.43
N GLU A 558 -0.25 22.38 19.41
CA GLU A 558 0.37 23.70 19.19
C GLU A 558 1.73 23.54 18.47
N ASN A 559 2.05 24.29 17.41
CA ASN A 559 3.25 24.08 16.58
C ASN A 559 3.36 22.62 16.09
N PRO A 560 2.38 22.12 15.32
CA PRO A 560 2.22 20.69 15.07
C PRO A 560 3.36 20.05 14.25
N ASP A 561 4.10 20.83 13.48
CA ASP A 561 5.20 20.33 12.67
C ASP A 561 6.56 20.31 13.41
N GLN A 562 6.62 20.90 14.61
CA GLN A 562 7.83 20.88 15.44
C GLN A 562 7.90 19.60 16.27
N PHE A 563 9.12 19.10 16.45
CA PHE A 563 9.41 17.97 17.33
C PHE A 563 9.51 18.46 18.77
N ILE A 564 8.46 18.22 19.57
CA ILE A 564 8.41 18.65 20.98
C ILE A 564 8.03 17.45 21.85
N PRO A 565 9.02 16.67 22.34
CA PRO A 565 8.79 15.49 23.17
C PRO A 565 8.01 15.81 24.45
N GLU A 566 8.17 17.02 25.02
CA GLU A 566 7.49 17.47 26.23
C GLU A 566 5.97 17.32 26.20
N ARG A 567 5.34 17.28 25.01
CA ARG A 567 3.90 17.03 24.85
C ARG A 567 3.42 15.77 25.55
N PHE A 568 4.28 14.76 25.64
CA PHE A 568 3.94 13.46 26.23
C PHE A 568 4.38 13.33 27.69
N LEU A 569 4.71 14.45 28.34
CA LEU A 569 5.15 14.52 29.74
C LEU A 569 4.20 15.39 30.58
N GLY A 570 4.09 15.06 31.87
CA GLY A 570 3.33 15.83 32.86
C GLY A 570 1.92 16.22 32.38
N ASN A 571 1.53 17.46 32.67
CA ASN A 571 0.20 17.97 32.39
C ASN A 571 -0.05 18.27 30.90
N TRP A 572 0.98 18.30 30.05
CA TRP A 572 0.79 18.50 28.61
C TRP A 572 0.04 17.34 27.98
N LYS A 573 0.34 16.12 28.44
CA LYS A 573 -0.32 14.90 27.98
C LYS A 573 -1.83 14.93 28.22
N GLU A 574 -2.27 15.60 29.29
CA GLU A 574 -3.68 15.75 29.65
C GLU A 574 -4.43 16.74 28.74
N ARG A 575 -3.71 17.61 28.03
CA ARG A 575 -4.27 18.56 27.06
C ARG A 575 -4.59 17.90 25.71
N ILE A 576 -3.95 16.78 25.40
CA ILE A 576 -4.15 16.07 24.12
C ILE A 576 -5.57 15.47 24.14
N PRO A 577 -6.48 15.87 23.24
CA PRO A 577 -7.82 15.33 23.20
C PRO A 577 -7.82 13.81 23.02
N LYS A 578 -8.81 13.15 23.61
CA LYS A 578 -8.96 11.70 23.48
C LYS A 578 -8.97 11.32 21.99
N PHE A 579 -8.19 10.30 21.63
CA PHE A 579 -7.98 9.80 20.26
C PHE A 579 -7.18 10.71 19.32
N ALA A 580 -6.83 11.94 19.71
CA ALA A 580 -5.97 12.82 18.90
C ALA A 580 -4.55 12.27 18.73
N PHE A 581 -4.09 11.42 19.64
CA PHE A 581 -2.89 10.61 19.47
C PHE A 581 -3.23 9.13 19.56
N SER A 582 -3.11 8.42 18.43
CA SER A 582 -3.55 7.02 18.28
C SER A 582 -2.58 6.17 17.44
N PRO A 583 -1.25 6.17 17.72
CA PRO A 583 -0.25 5.48 16.88
C PRO A 583 -0.47 3.96 16.81
N PHE A 584 -1.03 3.38 17.87
CA PHE A 584 -1.37 1.95 17.96
C PHE A 584 -2.88 1.69 17.78
N GLY A 585 -3.66 2.71 17.41
CA GLY A 585 -5.13 2.66 17.40
C GLY A 585 -5.76 2.47 18.80
N HIS A 586 -7.08 2.35 18.83
CA HIS A 586 -7.88 2.16 20.04
C HIS A 586 -8.99 1.11 19.85
N GLY A 587 -9.65 0.77 20.96
CA GLY A 587 -10.78 -0.16 21.00
C GLY A 587 -10.38 -1.61 20.77
N MET A 588 -11.34 -2.42 20.32
CA MET A 588 -11.16 -3.87 20.10
C MET A 588 -10.05 -4.22 19.08
N ARG A 589 -9.76 -3.30 18.14
CA ARG A 589 -8.78 -3.47 17.06
C ARG A 589 -7.46 -2.71 17.32
N ASN A 590 -7.17 -2.34 18.57
CA ASN A 590 -5.87 -1.74 18.91
C ASN A 590 -4.71 -2.71 18.60
N CYS A 591 -3.50 -2.19 18.40
CA CYS A 591 -2.33 -3.01 18.10
C CYS A 591 -2.06 -4.01 19.23
N PRO A 592 -2.00 -5.33 18.96
CA PRO A 592 -1.70 -6.32 19.98
C PRO A 592 -0.24 -6.23 20.43
N GLY A 593 0.68 -5.81 19.55
CA GLY A 593 2.11 -5.69 19.82
C GLY A 593 2.54 -4.41 20.54
N LYS A 594 1.61 -3.54 20.99
CA LYS A 594 1.93 -2.22 21.57
C LYS A 594 2.97 -2.31 22.69
N ASN A 595 2.73 -3.15 23.70
CA ASN A 595 3.59 -3.22 24.88
C ASN A 595 4.97 -3.79 24.52
N PHE A 596 5.00 -4.80 23.66
CA PHE A 596 6.22 -5.38 23.12
C PHE A 596 7.05 -4.36 22.34
N SER A 597 6.46 -3.69 21.35
CA SER A 597 7.13 -2.71 20.50
C SER A 597 7.66 -1.51 21.30
N MET A 598 6.90 -1.01 22.29
CA MET A 598 7.38 0.06 23.17
C MET A 598 8.56 -0.39 24.04
N ALA A 599 8.53 -1.60 24.58
CA ALA A 599 9.65 -2.14 25.35
C ALA A 599 10.88 -2.33 24.46
N GLU A 600 10.71 -2.94 23.29
CA GLU A 600 11.75 -3.15 22.29
C GLU A 600 12.43 -1.82 21.91
N MET A 601 11.67 -0.82 21.48
CA MET A 601 12.23 0.49 21.10
C MET A 601 12.98 1.15 22.25
N LYS A 602 12.47 1.09 23.49
CA LYS A 602 13.19 1.63 24.65
C LYS A 602 14.50 0.90 24.92
N VAL A 603 14.54 -0.44 24.80
CA VAL A 603 15.77 -1.22 24.96
C VAL A 603 16.78 -0.85 23.87
N ILE A 604 16.34 -0.74 22.62
CA ILE A 604 17.20 -0.36 21.49
C ILE A 604 17.79 1.02 21.72
N LEU A 605 16.96 2.02 22.04
CA LEU A 605 17.44 3.38 22.30
C LEU A 605 18.40 3.41 23.49
N ALA A 606 18.05 2.74 24.60
CA ALA A 606 18.92 2.67 25.78
C ALA A 606 20.25 1.98 25.49
N THR A 607 20.28 0.91 24.68
CA THR A 607 21.50 0.16 24.38
C THR A 607 22.38 0.90 23.38
N ILE A 608 21.80 1.37 22.28
CA ILE A 608 22.54 1.98 21.17
C ILE A 608 23.04 3.37 21.57
N TYR A 609 22.18 4.25 22.10
CA TYR A 609 22.57 5.65 22.35
C TYR A 609 23.51 5.83 23.55
N ARG A 610 23.75 4.80 24.37
CA ARG A 610 24.85 4.79 25.36
C ARG A 610 26.22 4.73 24.68
N LYS A 611 26.31 4.13 23.49
CA LYS A 611 27.58 3.86 22.79
C LYS A 611 27.76 4.68 21.52
N TYR A 612 26.67 5.04 20.86
CA TYR A 612 26.69 5.64 19.54
C TYR A 612 25.79 6.87 19.47
N THR A 613 26.16 7.79 18.58
CA THR A 613 25.32 8.87 18.07
C THR A 613 25.32 8.80 16.55
N PHE A 614 24.35 9.46 15.92
CA PHE A 614 24.14 9.39 14.47
C PHE A 614 24.17 10.78 13.86
N LYS A 615 24.84 10.91 12.71
CA LYS A 615 24.77 12.13 11.89
C LYS A 615 24.15 11.84 10.55
N LEU A 616 23.17 12.66 10.16
CA LEU A 616 22.56 12.58 8.83
C LEU A 616 23.59 12.96 7.76
N VAL A 617 23.68 12.17 6.68
CA VAL A 617 24.51 12.54 5.52
C VAL A 617 23.97 13.82 4.87
N ASN A 618 22.65 13.93 4.74
CA ASN A 618 21.96 15.11 4.22
C ASN A 618 20.97 15.67 5.25
N PRO A 619 21.39 16.55 6.18
CA PRO A 619 20.52 17.09 7.23
C PRO A 619 19.31 17.87 6.70
N ASN A 620 19.41 18.46 5.51
CA ASN A 620 18.34 19.25 4.90
C ASN A 620 17.33 18.40 4.12
N GLU A 621 17.64 17.14 3.85
CA GLU A 621 16.74 16.25 3.11
C GLU A 621 15.62 15.75 4.03
N PRO A 622 14.35 15.81 3.60
CA PRO A 622 13.26 15.20 4.36
C PRO A 622 13.39 13.68 4.35
N ILE A 623 12.98 13.05 5.46
CA ILE A 623 12.83 11.59 5.51
C ILE A 623 11.88 11.12 4.40
N GLN A 624 12.30 10.09 3.67
CA GLN A 624 11.58 9.58 2.51
C GLN A 624 10.82 8.29 2.86
N PHE A 625 9.53 8.26 2.55
CA PHE A 625 8.69 7.08 2.73
C PHE A 625 8.13 6.61 1.39
N LYS A 626 7.89 5.31 1.29
CA LYS A 626 7.07 4.70 0.25
C LYS A 626 5.79 4.17 0.92
N PHE A 627 4.64 4.67 0.49
CA PHE A 627 3.36 4.14 0.95
C PHE A 627 3.04 2.83 0.23
N THR A 628 2.74 1.78 1.00
CA THR A 628 2.15 0.53 0.50
C THR A 628 0.77 0.33 1.14
N LEU A 629 0.73 -0.25 2.34
CA LEU A 629 -0.40 -0.22 3.29
C LEU A 629 -0.10 0.68 4.48
N VAL A 630 1.18 0.85 4.73
CA VAL A 630 1.81 1.67 5.77
C VAL A 630 2.90 2.49 5.10
N ASN A 631 3.37 3.52 5.77
CA ASN A 631 4.61 4.20 5.39
C ASN A 631 5.78 3.26 5.71
N ASP A 632 6.55 2.90 4.68
CA ASP A 632 7.81 2.19 4.84
C ASP A 632 8.97 3.12 4.48
N ILE A 633 10.02 3.14 5.31
CA ILE A 633 11.22 3.93 5.03
C ILE A 633 11.87 3.47 3.72
N SER A 634 12.10 4.40 2.79
CA SER A 634 12.72 4.06 1.50
C SER A 634 14.25 4.05 1.56
N LYS A 635 14.83 5.03 2.25
CA LYS A 635 16.27 5.24 2.34
C LYS A 635 16.61 6.10 3.56
N MET A 636 17.63 5.69 4.31
CA MET A 636 18.23 6.51 5.36
C MET A 636 19.73 6.28 5.45
N GLU A 637 20.50 7.31 5.07
CA GLU A 637 21.97 7.29 5.13
C GLU A 637 22.48 8.12 6.31
N VAL A 638 23.35 7.52 7.11
CA VAL A 638 23.95 8.16 8.29
C VAL A 638 25.43 7.81 8.42
N TYR A 639 26.14 8.65 9.17
CA TYR A 639 27.38 8.28 9.85
C TYR A 639 27.05 7.79 11.26
N ILE A 640 27.75 6.74 11.71
CA ILE A 640 27.70 6.26 13.09
C ILE A 640 28.99 6.74 13.78
N GLU A 641 28.84 7.42 14.92
CA GLU A 641 29.99 7.89 15.71
C GLU A 641 29.92 7.32 17.13
N ARG A 642 31.06 6.85 17.67
CA ARG A 642 31.12 6.43 19.07
C ARG A 642 30.98 7.64 20.00
N ARG A 643 30.16 7.50 21.04
CA ARG A 643 30.09 8.48 22.13
C ARG A 643 31.34 8.36 23.01
N LYS A 644 31.86 9.52 23.40
CA LYS A 644 33.05 9.65 24.25
C LYS A 644 32.70 9.58 25.72
#